data_AF-A0A4U6X8X3-F1
#
_entry.id   AF-A0A4U6X8X3-F1
#
_cell.length_a   1.000
_cell.length_b   1.000
_cell.length_c   1.000
_cell.angle_alpha   90.00
_cell.angle_beta   90.00
_cell.angle_gamma   90.00
#
_symmetry.space_group_name_H-M   'P 1'
#
loop_
_entity.id
_entity.type
_entity.pdbx_description
1 polymer ?
#
loop_
_entity_poly.entity_id
_entity_poly.type
_entity_poly.pdbx_seq_one_letter_code
_entity_poly.pdbx_strand_id
1 'polypeptide(L)'
;MAYAKRPQEHVSEGDRSCDARLDGPPVVGDQLVIWQANLAGSGVRLNEILGNASTKLKPPHVLALQDVPPSLSHKHSSAYEPAYMVDQELDEDGKLVPRIRRVAFYLHRSIDLSSWKVEFATGRNSNLVATLTLNTQCGDVMIHNAYNPTGQLNFDELMVSPITDSNSILLGDFNLHHKRWGGPKVKHEDAAAKRMLQQTDAAGMECVLPPGTITYQNGTHSSSTIDLVFAGSHLKGDRFDNCAITPLRIFEHTDHRVVRSVFRIGPRRDLSEHLLWKKCDQDKFENTASLLLEHVARREMNTTADIDVYVQDLLGALKDTIKKHVSKVLRKPHRPAFKPPSSSEIDESRAKEEGALRAFRGCRRRGRRHGRLWSKYEAAFRRTSYHIRTEKTREWREIAAERTTMRPWAMAKQSLKWCGSRETTHMPRLKRSDGSLCQDDAENAVCFRQSIWPETSTGGRPDPLPLPILPPERAEHDSSPIFDEDEVSTVCRRLEYGKGCGPDGVPSDAIKYAKVPLIPHLVHLMNACARLSYHPDEFKYSKIVALKKPAKSDYSLPKSWRPVALLSCVGKVLERLIADRLQQLAMKHNLLPGTQFGAAHRCTTKALEYLLTPIYKSFIHPGFKKAQETFKWLCTLLSLDIAGAYDHVRCQELLKILADKGIPAWIIHYVRSFLSARRSRIHFPGFVSDDFWVNIGIPQGSPLSPILFVFFTSPMLEKFKQENPTIDIVIAMSYVDDTYILVTSPSYKTNCEILAKWHDVVMGWAAPIGIRFDPSKYQVMHFRRSKTTSDYPDDIPAIDGLTKKNNLVPEERDSADENGVEDKRLTHLRILGLLVDHRLSWDAHITHMSCYKRISGSTWGAKLMDMRRLYYTSVRTIIAYAAPVWFVHFEGCGSHLQIRQKLVYKLQTLQNFCLRQISGAFRQTASMVLHKELHIDPIAIYLQRIAMSHRLRTLNTPEHKRLMDSQQQLYPGMRSSAVFDAHPYKKAYDLAETLLLTIKVELYRVKFPVPAAKIWGNKKSRNEYINDYAERQALAMSSMLWDEYLERRNKSSRTLFNVRPVAAKGEWLKENLECYKGLPKAQSTILIQCRTGVIGLNSFLNQAKLSETDMYPCGTGVHTVSHLLYKCISLVEARVHLPLVNKNLNKPDPANPKKRVGIRDKPGKTYKKRGETFTKPVKTNRKPYNDLTTLLTDHATVVTKWAIRHFGLEQYEWTNQHLLIGPSKKYDSLFEGT
;
A
#
# COMPACT_ATOMS: atom_id res chain seq x y z
N MET A 1 -2.89 -10.58 -1.56
CA MET A 1 -2.37 -9.19 -1.52
C MET A 1 -2.95 -8.45 -0.32
N ALA A 2 -2.09 -7.72 0.39
CA ALA A 2 -2.35 -7.05 1.66
C ALA A 2 -3.25 -5.81 1.52
N TYR A 3 -4.24 -5.64 2.40
CA TYR A 3 -4.64 -4.35 2.97
C TYR A 3 -5.23 -4.61 4.36
N ALA A 4 -5.03 -3.68 5.30
CA ALA A 4 -5.42 -3.82 6.70
C ALA A 4 -6.64 -2.93 7.00
N LYS A 5 -7.43 -3.38 7.97
CA LYS A 5 -8.62 -2.73 8.54
C LYS A 5 -8.20 -1.53 9.39
N ARG A 6 -9.02 -0.48 9.41
CA ARG A 6 -9.05 0.52 10.49
C ARG A 6 -10.03 0.05 11.58
N PRO A 7 -9.78 0.32 12.87
CA PRO A 7 -10.81 0.30 13.90
C PRO A 7 -11.73 1.52 13.71
N GLN A 8 -13.04 1.31 13.85
CA GLN A 8 -14.02 2.38 14.05
C GLN A 8 -14.11 2.61 15.56
N GLU A 9 -13.91 3.84 16.02
CA GLU A 9 -14.35 4.28 17.34
C GLU A 9 -15.37 5.40 17.13
N HIS A 10 -16.41 5.35 17.94
CA HIS A 10 -17.56 6.24 17.95
C HIS A 10 -17.14 7.70 18.13
N VAL A 11 -17.49 8.55 17.15
CA VAL A 11 -17.58 10.00 17.35
C VAL A 11 -19.07 10.32 17.36
N SER A 12 -19.56 10.74 18.52
CA SER A 12 -20.88 11.30 18.72
C SER A 12 -21.16 12.42 17.72
N GLU A 13 -22.36 12.42 17.17
CA GLU A 13 -22.85 13.41 16.22
C GLU A 13 -22.74 14.83 16.81
N GLY A 14 -21.96 15.69 16.14
CA GLY A 14 -21.99 17.13 16.40
C GLY A 14 -20.63 17.81 16.45
N ASP A 15 -19.86 17.80 15.36
CA ASP A 15 -19.06 19.00 15.05
C ASP A 15 -18.67 19.16 13.58
N ARG A 16 -18.78 20.40 13.11
CA ARG A 16 -18.46 20.81 11.74
C ARG A 16 -16.95 21.04 11.64
N SER A 17 -16.15 20.01 11.34
CA SER A 17 -14.75 20.21 10.92
C SER A 17 -14.28 19.18 9.89
N CYS A 18 -14.80 19.27 8.67
CA CYS A 18 -14.31 18.50 7.52
C CYS A 18 -13.27 19.25 6.67
N ASP A 19 -12.70 20.35 7.18
CA ASP A 19 -11.55 21.02 6.59
C ASP A 19 -10.26 20.33 7.05
N ALA A 20 -9.98 19.17 6.47
CA ALA A 20 -8.64 18.61 6.49
C ALA A 20 -7.74 19.54 5.66
N ARG A 21 -7.18 20.56 6.32
CA ARG A 21 -6.11 21.41 5.77
C ARG A 21 -5.01 20.50 5.23
N LEU A 22 -4.55 20.84 4.02
CA LEU A 22 -3.45 20.21 3.30
C LEU A 22 -2.12 20.40 4.05
N ASP A 23 -1.99 19.81 5.23
CA ASP A 23 -0.72 19.76 5.94
C ASP A 23 0.11 18.63 5.35
N GLY A 24 1.35 18.97 4.98
CA GLY A 24 2.34 18.04 4.44
C GLY A 24 2.61 16.84 5.37
N PRO A 25 3.50 15.91 4.96
CA PRO A 25 3.75 14.71 5.77
C PRO A 25 4.15 15.12 7.20
N PRO A 26 3.54 14.53 8.25
CA PRO A 26 3.82 14.89 9.63
C PRO A 26 5.31 14.68 9.91
N VAL A 27 6.01 15.74 10.32
CA VAL A 27 7.42 15.65 10.70
C VAL A 27 7.49 14.97 12.07
N VAL A 28 7.88 13.71 12.08
CA VAL A 28 8.76 13.18 13.13
C VAL A 28 10.01 12.71 12.42
N GLY A 29 10.99 13.60 12.27
CA GLY A 29 12.29 13.18 11.76
C GLY A 29 12.96 12.22 12.73
N ASP A 30 14.21 11.88 12.45
CA ASP A 30 15.15 11.24 13.39
C ASP A 30 15.39 12.03 14.69
N GLN A 31 14.64 13.12 14.94
CA GLN A 31 14.83 14.06 16.04
C GLN A 31 13.48 14.33 16.74
N LEU A 32 13.50 14.24 18.07
CA LEU A 32 12.50 14.74 19.00
C LEU A 32 12.95 16.14 19.44
N VAL A 33 12.04 17.10 19.42
CA VAL A 33 12.31 18.50 19.81
C VAL A 33 11.28 18.84 20.87
N ILE A 34 11.75 19.18 22.05
CA ILE A 34 10.92 19.50 23.21
C ILE A 34 11.16 20.97 23.55
N TRP A 35 10.08 21.74 23.73
CA TRP A 35 10.15 23.04 24.39
C TRP A 35 9.54 22.94 25.77
N GLN A 36 10.26 23.42 26.76
CA GLN A 36 9.81 23.57 28.13
C GLN A 36 9.50 25.05 28.38
N ALA A 37 8.35 25.36 28.96
CA ALA A 37 7.96 26.73 29.27
C ALA A 37 7.06 26.82 30.51
N ASN A 38 7.45 27.68 31.46
CA ASN A 38 6.58 28.13 32.54
C ASN A 38 5.67 29.28 32.04
N LEU A 39 4.36 29.16 32.25
CA LEU A 39 3.36 30.14 31.83
C LEU A 39 3.05 31.21 32.88
N ALA A 40 3.44 31.01 34.15
CA ALA A 40 3.05 31.82 35.30
C ALA A 40 1.54 32.14 35.33
N GLY A 41 0.70 31.14 35.04
CA GLY A 41 -0.76 31.31 34.98
C GLY A 41 -1.29 32.17 33.83
N SER A 42 -0.49 32.51 32.82
CA SER A 42 -0.92 33.45 31.76
C SER A 42 -1.43 32.77 30.49
N GLY A 43 -2.73 32.94 30.20
CA GLY A 43 -3.33 32.40 28.97
C GLY A 43 -3.02 33.14 27.67
N VAL A 44 -2.53 34.36 27.77
CA VAL A 44 -1.98 35.10 26.62
C VAL A 44 -0.69 34.42 26.15
N ARG A 45 0.18 34.01 27.08
CA ARG A 45 1.47 33.36 26.78
C ARG A 45 1.31 32.03 26.07
N LEU A 46 0.30 31.23 26.44
CA LEU A 46 -0.01 29.97 25.76
C LEU A 46 -0.38 30.19 24.28
N ASN A 47 -1.29 31.13 24.01
CA ASN A 47 -1.71 31.45 22.65
C ASN A 47 -0.52 31.95 21.80
N GLU A 48 0.37 32.73 22.39
CA GLU A 48 1.59 33.22 21.72
C GLU A 48 2.62 32.12 21.48
N ILE A 49 2.81 31.18 22.42
CA ILE A 49 3.64 29.97 22.22
C ILE A 49 3.05 29.13 21.09
N LEU A 50 1.76 28.81 21.12
CA LEU A 50 1.10 27.97 20.10
C LEU A 50 1.15 28.64 18.71
N GLY A 51 1.01 29.97 18.65
CA GLY A 51 1.13 30.75 17.41
C GLY A 51 2.56 30.79 16.85
N ASN A 52 3.58 30.95 17.70
CA ASN A 52 4.97 30.94 17.26
C ASN A 52 5.49 29.53 16.95
N ALA A 53 5.06 28.54 17.72
CA ALA A 53 5.45 27.15 17.53
C ALA A 53 4.89 26.60 16.22
N SER A 54 3.65 26.94 15.85
CA SER A 54 2.99 26.51 14.61
C SER A 54 3.57 27.11 13.32
N THR A 55 4.42 28.13 13.42
CA THR A 55 4.91 28.91 12.27
C THR A 55 6.41 28.80 12.01
N LYS A 56 7.15 28.07 12.85
CA LYS A 56 8.56 27.75 12.60
C LYS A 56 8.73 26.71 11.49
N LEU A 57 9.87 26.79 10.79
CA LEU A 57 10.26 25.83 9.74
C LEU A 57 10.36 24.38 10.27
N LYS A 58 10.66 24.23 11.57
CA LYS A 58 10.62 23.00 12.36
C LYS A 58 9.94 23.29 13.72
N PRO A 59 8.63 23.08 13.86
CA PRO A 59 7.94 23.20 15.14
C PRO A 59 8.52 22.25 16.21
N PRO A 60 8.46 22.57 17.52
CA PRO A 60 8.65 21.56 18.55
C PRO A 60 7.61 20.45 18.42
N HIS A 61 8.01 19.22 18.73
CA HIS A 61 7.13 18.07 18.71
C HIS A 61 6.32 17.98 20.02
N VAL A 62 6.94 18.36 21.13
CA VAL A 62 6.36 18.38 22.48
C VAL A 62 6.54 19.78 23.06
N LEU A 63 5.47 20.33 23.60
CA LEU A 63 5.48 21.49 24.49
C LEU A 63 5.17 20.98 25.90
N ALA A 64 6.13 21.05 26.81
CA ALA A 64 5.95 20.74 28.22
C ALA A 64 5.74 22.05 28.98
N LEU A 65 4.56 22.22 29.57
CA LEU A 65 4.14 23.46 30.19
C LEU A 65 4.09 23.32 31.71
N GLN A 66 4.59 24.33 32.41
CA GLN A 66 4.50 24.48 33.86
C GLN A 66 3.66 25.72 34.22
N ASP A 67 3.02 25.66 35.39
CA ASP A 67 2.09 26.67 35.90
C ASP A 67 0.97 27.08 34.93
N VAL A 68 0.27 26.07 34.41
CA VAL A 68 -0.85 26.26 33.47
C VAL A 68 -2.09 26.77 34.22
N PRO A 69 -2.73 27.86 33.78
CA PRO A 69 -3.91 28.36 34.47
C PRO A 69 -5.15 27.49 34.25
N PRO A 70 -6.05 27.42 35.25
CA PRO A 70 -7.26 26.61 35.24
C PRO A 70 -8.14 26.77 34.00
N SER A 71 -8.28 28.01 33.51
CA SER A 71 -9.18 28.39 32.42
C SER A 71 -8.78 27.89 31.02
N LEU A 72 -7.70 27.10 30.89
CA LEU A 72 -7.09 26.77 29.60
C LEU A 72 -7.06 25.29 29.25
N SER A 73 -7.65 24.42 30.07
CA SER A 73 -7.82 22.98 29.84
C SER A 73 -8.72 22.61 28.64
N HIS A 74 -9.05 23.56 27.76
CA HIS A 74 -9.89 23.36 26.57
C HIS A 74 -9.42 24.11 25.31
N LYS A 75 -8.29 24.81 25.34
CA LYS A 75 -7.83 25.55 24.15
C LYS A 75 -7.09 24.64 23.17
N HIS A 76 -7.70 24.40 22.01
CA HIS A 76 -7.13 23.64 20.90
C HIS A 76 -6.38 24.55 19.92
N SER A 77 -5.28 24.04 19.37
CA SER A 77 -4.60 24.64 18.22
C SER A 77 -4.83 23.76 16.98
N SER A 78 -4.93 24.40 15.80
CA SER A 78 -4.96 23.64 14.54
C SER A 78 -3.69 22.82 14.29
N ALA A 79 -2.60 23.07 15.02
CA ALA A 79 -1.32 22.36 14.88
C ALA A 79 -0.93 21.50 16.08
N TYR A 80 -1.48 21.77 17.27
CA TYR A 80 -1.14 21.05 18.51
C TYR A 80 -2.41 20.52 19.17
N GLU A 81 -2.35 19.27 19.62
CA GLU A 81 -3.37 18.67 20.47
C GLU A 81 -2.93 18.75 21.93
N PRO A 82 -3.84 19.10 22.83
CA PRO A 82 -3.62 18.92 24.26
C PRO A 82 -3.46 17.43 24.59
N ALA A 83 -2.47 17.11 25.41
CA ALA A 83 -2.19 15.77 25.88
C ALA A 83 -2.43 15.69 27.39
N TYR A 84 -3.70 15.83 27.77
CA TYR A 84 -4.20 15.52 29.10
C TYR A 84 -5.43 14.63 28.90
N MET A 85 -5.36 13.36 29.31
CA MET A 85 -6.58 12.57 29.45
C MET A 85 -7.33 13.19 30.64
N VAL A 86 -8.53 13.70 30.38
CA VAL A 86 -9.27 14.54 31.33
C VAL A 86 -9.70 13.69 32.52
N ASP A 87 -8.91 13.76 33.60
CA ASP A 87 -9.37 13.40 34.94
C ASP A 87 -10.53 14.36 35.24
N GLN A 88 -11.75 13.87 35.35
CA GLN A 88 -12.92 14.68 35.67
C GLN A 88 -13.23 14.51 37.16
N GLU A 89 -13.50 15.61 37.84
CA GLU A 89 -14.05 15.62 39.18
C GLU A 89 -15.49 16.13 39.12
N LEU A 90 -16.33 15.75 40.08
CA LEU A 90 -17.67 16.30 40.19
C LEU A 90 -17.55 17.64 40.93
N ASP A 91 -18.13 18.70 40.37
CA ASP A 91 -18.31 19.96 41.10
C ASP A 91 -19.35 19.81 42.22
N GLU A 92 -19.52 20.87 43.01
CA GLU A 92 -20.48 20.90 44.13
C GLU A 92 -21.94 20.64 43.70
N ASP A 93 -22.24 20.81 42.40
CA ASP A 93 -23.55 20.54 41.78
C ASP A 93 -23.63 19.14 41.14
N GLY A 94 -22.61 18.28 41.31
CA GLY A 94 -22.57 16.93 40.75
C GLY A 94 -22.30 16.89 39.24
N LYS A 95 -21.74 17.95 38.66
CA LYS A 95 -21.40 18.05 37.25
C LYS A 95 -19.93 17.72 37.03
N LEU A 96 -19.64 16.89 36.04
CA LEU A 96 -18.27 16.55 35.67
C LEU A 96 -17.53 17.80 35.15
N VAL A 97 -16.59 18.29 35.95
CA VAL A 97 -15.66 19.37 35.61
C VAL A 97 -14.24 18.83 35.45
N PRO A 98 -13.43 19.38 34.53
CA PRO A 98 -12.04 18.95 34.36
C PRO A 98 -11.21 19.27 35.60
N ARG A 99 -10.53 18.27 36.15
CA ARG A 99 -9.60 18.44 37.26
C ARG A 99 -8.40 19.29 36.84
N ILE A 100 -8.20 20.41 37.51
CA ILE A 100 -7.18 21.40 37.14
C ILE A 100 -5.81 21.02 37.70
N ARG A 101 -4.82 20.78 36.82
CA ARG A 101 -3.43 20.44 37.18
C ARG A 101 -2.45 21.54 36.72
N ARG A 102 -1.33 21.72 37.44
CA ARG A 102 -0.36 22.82 37.14
C ARG A 102 0.66 22.48 36.06
N VAL A 103 0.68 21.24 35.57
CA VAL A 103 1.54 20.79 34.46
C VAL A 103 0.71 20.24 33.33
N ALA A 104 1.15 20.46 32.09
CA ALA A 104 0.49 19.93 30.91
C ALA A 104 1.46 19.63 29.76
N PHE A 105 1.02 18.81 28.82
CA PHE A 105 1.67 18.61 27.54
C PHE A 105 0.78 19.09 26.40
N TYR A 106 1.38 19.75 25.42
CA TYR A 106 0.80 19.96 24.09
C TYR A 106 1.66 19.25 23.07
N LEU A 107 1.05 18.36 22.29
CA LEU A 107 1.73 17.57 21.28
C LEU A 107 1.42 18.09 19.90
N HIS A 108 2.44 18.23 19.08
CA HIS A 108 2.22 18.59 17.69
C HIS A 108 1.45 17.46 17.00
N ARG A 109 0.47 17.78 16.13
CA ARG A 109 -0.36 16.81 15.37
C ARG A 109 0.44 15.88 14.45
N SER A 110 1.75 16.05 14.37
CA SER A 110 2.63 15.09 13.70
C SER A 110 2.92 13.82 14.50
N ILE A 111 2.65 13.82 15.80
CA ILE A 111 2.68 12.64 16.67
C ILE A 111 1.28 11.99 16.61
N ASP A 112 1.22 10.69 16.34
CA ASP A 112 -0.04 9.92 16.24
C ASP A 112 -0.70 9.82 17.62
N LEU A 113 -2.00 10.02 17.72
CA LEU A 113 -2.76 9.93 18.98
C LEU A 113 -2.63 8.56 19.66
N SER A 114 -2.43 7.50 18.87
CA SER A 114 -2.21 6.14 19.40
C SER A 114 -0.77 5.88 19.88
N SER A 115 0.16 6.81 19.64
CA SER A 115 1.59 6.63 19.90
C SER A 115 2.07 7.26 21.21
N TRP A 116 1.16 7.73 22.05
CA TRP A 116 1.52 8.33 23.33
C TRP A 116 0.43 8.15 24.39
N LYS A 117 0.85 8.21 25.65
CA LYS A 117 -0.04 8.30 26.81
C LYS A 117 0.52 9.31 27.80
N VAL A 118 -0.35 10.01 28.51
CA VAL A 118 0.03 10.89 29.61
C VAL A 118 -0.57 10.35 30.89
N GLU A 119 0.29 10.08 31.85
CA GLU A 119 -0.06 9.63 33.18
C GLU A 119 0.37 10.72 34.16
N PHE A 120 -0.54 11.15 35.02
CA PHE A 120 -0.19 12.09 36.06
C PHE A 120 0.20 11.35 37.33
N ALA A 121 1.08 11.94 38.13
CA ALA A 121 1.43 11.39 39.43
C ALA A 121 0.19 11.29 40.34
N THR A 122 0.30 10.42 41.34
CA THR A 122 -0.66 10.28 42.43
C THR A 122 -0.06 10.87 43.72
N GLY A 123 -0.80 10.86 44.83
CA GLY A 123 -0.29 11.34 46.12
C GLY A 123 0.00 12.85 46.13
N ARG A 124 1.09 13.26 46.78
CA ARG A 124 1.45 14.69 46.98
C ARG A 124 1.87 15.37 45.68
N ASN A 125 2.30 14.61 44.68
CA ASN A 125 2.73 15.13 43.38
C ASN A 125 1.61 15.23 42.34
N SER A 126 0.35 14.92 42.69
CA SER A 126 -0.73 14.74 41.71
C SER A 126 -0.99 15.95 40.82
N ASN A 127 -0.78 17.16 41.33
CA ASN A 127 -0.98 18.40 40.56
C ASN A 127 0.31 18.97 39.97
N LEU A 128 1.45 18.35 40.26
CA LEU A 128 2.79 18.90 40.06
C LEU A 128 3.63 18.11 39.05
N VAL A 129 3.25 16.86 38.74
CA VAL A 129 4.02 15.97 37.85
C VAL A 129 3.13 15.25 36.85
N ALA A 130 3.54 15.26 35.58
CA ALA A 130 2.95 14.48 34.49
C ALA A 130 4.03 13.76 33.68
N THR A 131 3.79 12.51 33.34
CA THR A 131 4.67 11.68 32.53
C THR A 131 4.03 11.42 31.17
N LEU A 132 4.65 11.92 30.12
CA LEU A 132 4.31 11.60 28.73
C LEU A 132 5.18 10.44 28.26
N THR A 133 4.56 9.28 28.01
CA THR A 133 5.22 8.15 27.35
C THR A 133 5.01 8.27 25.84
N LEU A 134 6.09 8.40 25.07
CA LEU A 134 6.09 8.41 23.61
C LEU A 134 6.59 7.07 23.07
N ASN A 135 5.78 6.37 22.27
CA ASN A 135 6.23 5.21 21.53
C ASN A 135 7.08 5.65 20.32
N THR A 136 8.40 5.47 20.40
CA THR A 136 9.33 5.88 19.34
C THR A 136 9.88 4.67 18.58
N GLN A 137 10.55 4.93 17.45
CA GLN A 137 11.19 3.86 16.67
C GLN A 137 12.36 3.18 17.38
N CYS A 138 12.82 3.72 18.50
CA CYS A 138 13.94 3.21 19.29
C CYS A 138 13.51 2.63 20.65
N GLY A 139 12.21 2.53 20.92
CA GLY A 139 11.64 2.19 22.24
C GLY A 139 10.75 3.30 22.78
N ASP A 140 10.13 3.06 23.92
CA ASP A 140 9.34 4.08 24.61
C ASP A 140 10.28 5.12 25.23
N VAL A 141 9.97 6.40 25.04
CA VAL A 141 10.67 7.52 25.66
C VAL A 141 9.73 8.18 26.65
N MET A 142 10.11 8.21 27.92
CA MET A 142 9.31 8.80 28.99
C MET A 142 9.79 10.24 29.25
N ILE A 143 8.87 11.20 29.17
CA ILE A 143 9.12 12.62 29.43
C ILE A 143 8.36 13.01 30.68
N HIS A 144 9.06 13.23 31.78
CA HIS A 144 8.52 13.65 33.05
C HIS A 144 8.57 15.18 33.12
N ASN A 145 7.40 15.81 33.15
CA ASN A 145 7.23 17.24 33.33
C ASN A 145 6.86 17.52 34.79
N ALA A 146 7.76 18.19 35.51
CA ALA A 146 7.58 18.55 36.91
C ALA A 146 7.50 20.06 37.12
N TYR A 147 6.74 20.49 38.13
CA TYR A 147 6.69 21.87 38.57
C TYR A 147 6.76 21.93 40.10
N ASN A 148 7.73 22.68 40.63
CA ASN A 148 7.94 22.83 42.06
C ASN A 148 7.66 24.27 42.53
N PRO A 149 6.40 24.63 42.81
CA PRO A 149 6.08 25.94 43.38
C PRO A 149 6.52 25.95 44.84
N THR A 150 7.51 26.78 45.20
CA THR A 150 7.90 27.01 46.61
C THR A 150 8.19 25.71 47.41
N GLY A 151 8.90 24.74 46.83
CA GLY A 151 9.34 23.53 47.55
C GLY A 151 8.26 22.47 47.82
N GLN A 152 7.09 22.57 47.19
CA GLN A 152 5.97 21.65 47.37
C GLN A 152 6.17 20.28 46.69
N LEU A 153 7.11 20.17 45.74
CA LEU A 153 7.38 18.93 45.03
C LEU A 153 8.03 17.89 45.96
N ASN A 154 7.42 16.72 46.09
CA ASN A 154 8.00 15.61 46.82
C ASN A 154 8.95 14.80 45.93
N PHE A 155 10.26 14.93 46.16
CA PHE A 155 11.29 14.25 45.39
C PHE A 155 11.32 12.73 45.60
N ASP A 156 10.95 12.24 46.79
CA ASP A 156 10.89 10.80 47.06
C ASP A 156 9.77 10.14 46.26
N GLU A 157 8.59 10.77 46.19
CA GLU A 157 7.47 10.29 45.34
C GLU A 157 7.74 10.49 43.84
N LEU A 158 8.54 11.49 43.46
CA LEU A 158 8.91 11.73 42.05
C LEU A 158 9.75 10.57 41.51
N MET A 159 10.58 9.94 42.35
CA MET A 159 11.56 8.94 41.93
C MET A 159 11.10 7.48 42.12
N VAL A 160 9.95 7.23 42.75
CA VAL A 160 9.39 5.88 43.02
C VAL A 160 8.55 5.33 41.85
N SER A 161 8.36 6.10 40.77
CA SER A 161 7.65 5.70 39.54
C SER A 161 8.33 6.35 38.32
N PRO A 162 8.21 5.82 37.09
CA PRO A 162 9.24 5.11 36.31
C PRO A 162 10.48 5.94 35.84
N ILE A 163 11.03 6.85 36.66
CA ILE A 163 12.26 7.64 36.35
C ILE A 163 13.55 6.78 36.44
N THR A 164 13.44 5.45 36.43
CA THR A 164 14.58 4.52 36.56
C THR A 164 15.06 3.94 35.23
N ASP A 165 14.42 4.27 34.10
CA ASP A 165 14.84 3.81 32.77
C ASP A 165 15.84 4.78 32.13
N SER A 166 16.91 4.21 31.59
CA SER A 166 17.87 4.80 30.65
C SER A 166 17.27 5.65 29.49
N ASN A 167 15.99 5.45 29.14
CA ASN A 167 15.24 6.20 28.11
C ASN A 167 14.33 7.33 28.65
N SER A 168 14.59 7.82 29.87
CA SER A 168 13.78 8.86 30.51
C SER A 168 14.37 10.28 30.34
N ILE A 169 13.49 11.28 30.28
CA ILE A 169 13.80 12.72 30.28
C ILE A 169 13.02 13.35 31.42
N LEU A 170 13.71 13.90 32.41
CA LEU A 170 13.10 14.67 33.50
C LEU A 170 13.32 16.16 33.21
N LEU A 171 12.25 16.92 33.08
CA LEU A 171 12.30 18.36 32.80
C LEU A 171 11.25 19.12 33.61
N GLY A 172 11.50 20.39 33.85
CA GLY A 172 10.59 21.17 34.68
C GLY A 172 11.19 22.43 35.28
N ASP A 173 10.34 23.23 35.90
CA ASP A 173 10.74 24.33 36.76
C ASP A 173 10.81 23.82 38.21
N PHE A 174 12.03 23.66 38.69
CA PHE A 174 12.30 23.07 40.01
C PHE A 174 12.45 24.11 41.11
N ASN A 175 12.63 25.40 40.79
CA ASN A 175 12.93 26.45 41.78
C ASN A 175 14.08 26.09 42.76
N LEU A 176 15.11 25.36 42.29
CA LEU A 176 16.24 24.89 43.11
C LEU A 176 17.59 25.42 42.60
N HIS A 177 18.46 25.80 43.53
CA HIS A 177 19.79 26.33 43.29
C HIS A 177 20.87 25.34 43.72
N HIS A 178 21.79 25.01 42.80
CA HIS A 178 22.96 24.18 43.09
C HIS A 178 24.11 24.53 42.13
N LYS A 179 25.36 24.42 42.58
CA LYS A 179 26.54 24.77 41.75
C LYS A 179 26.66 23.87 40.51
N ARG A 180 26.15 22.63 40.56
CA ARG A 180 26.21 21.66 39.43
C ARG A 180 25.55 22.20 38.15
N TRP A 181 24.42 22.89 38.26
CA TRP A 181 23.70 23.43 37.09
C TRP A 181 23.65 24.97 37.06
N GLY A 182 23.69 25.66 38.20
CA GLY A 182 23.77 27.14 38.21
C GLY A 182 25.20 27.68 38.06
N GLY A 183 26.20 26.80 38.10
CA GLY A 183 27.61 27.15 37.94
C GLY A 183 28.19 27.92 39.14
N PRO A 184 29.39 28.53 38.99
CA PRO A 184 30.12 29.18 40.08
C PRO A 184 29.41 30.40 40.69
N LYS A 185 28.42 30.96 39.99
CA LYS A 185 27.68 32.17 40.40
C LYS A 185 26.63 31.89 41.49
N VAL A 186 26.35 30.63 41.78
CA VAL A 186 25.41 30.23 42.84
C VAL A 186 26.05 30.43 44.21
N LYS A 187 25.50 31.36 44.99
CA LYS A 187 25.98 31.69 46.34
C LYS A 187 25.39 30.79 47.44
N HIS A 188 24.20 30.24 47.22
CA HIS A 188 23.46 29.40 48.16
C HIS A 188 22.95 28.14 47.45
N GLU A 189 23.08 26.97 48.08
CA GLU A 189 22.58 25.71 47.56
C GLU A 189 21.42 25.19 48.41
N ASP A 190 20.33 24.80 47.76
CA ASP A 190 19.16 24.28 48.46
C ASP A 190 19.38 22.82 48.90
N ALA A 191 18.96 22.46 50.12
CA ALA A 191 19.10 21.10 50.64
C ALA A 191 18.34 20.07 49.77
N ALA A 192 17.18 20.46 49.22
CA ALA A 192 16.43 19.65 48.28
C ALA A 192 17.16 19.44 46.94
N ALA A 193 18.01 20.38 46.53
CA ALA A 193 18.83 20.26 45.32
C ALA A 193 19.89 19.16 45.43
N LYS A 194 20.48 18.99 46.62
CA LYS A 194 21.42 17.89 46.90
C LYS A 194 20.74 16.52 46.83
N ARG A 195 19.51 16.42 47.36
CA ARG A 195 18.71 15.19 47.30
C ARG A 195 18.33 14.83 45.87
N MET A 196 17.83 15.81 45.11
CA MET A 196 17.51 15.63 43.68
C MET A 196 18.74 15.15 42.91
N LEU A 197 19.92 15.74 43.14
CA LEU A 197 21.15 15.35 42.47
C LEU A 197 21.55 13.90 42.78
N GLN A 198 21.54 13.50 44.06
CA GLN A 198 21.82 12.12 44.47
C GLN A 198 20.87 11.12 43.82
N GLN A 199 19.57 11.47 43.74
CA GLN A 199 18.56 10.61 43.14
C GLN A 199 18.70 10.50 41.61
N THR A 200 18.99 11.61 40.92
CA THR A 200 19.24 11.58 39.46
C THR A 200 20.52 10.84 39.12
N ASP A 201 21.57 10.97 39.94
CA ASP A 201 22.83 10.25 39.76
C ASP A 201 22.62 8.74 39.96
N ALA A 202 21.85 8.34 40.98
CA ALA A 202 21.47 6.94 41.22
C ALA A 202 20.63 6.34 40.08
N ALA A 203 19.79 7.15 39.42
CA ALA A 203 19.02 6.77 38.24
C ALA A 203 19.83 6.81 36.92
N GLY A 204 21.12 7.15 36.96
CA GLY A 204 21.98 7.26 35.77
C GLY A 204 21.57 8.40 34.83
N MET A 205 20.96 9.46 35.36
CA MET A 205 20.54 10.64 34.62
C MET A 205 21.54 11.79 34.81
N GLU A 206 21.71 12.61 33.78
CA GLU A 206 22.58 13.78 33.84
C GLU A 206 21.88 15.04 33.32
N CYS A 207 22.15 16.18 33.96
CA CYS A 207 21.66 17.47 33.50
C CYS A 207 22.32 17.83 32.15
N VAL A 208 21.51 17.91 31.10
CA VAL A 208 21.97 18.19 29.72
C VAL A 208 21.98 19.68 29.38
N LEU A 209 21.42 20.52 30.26
CA LEU A 209 21.48 21.98 30.16
C LEU A 209 22.89 22.46 30.58
N PRO A 210 23.56 23.33 29.80
CA PRO A 210 24.88 23.84 30.17
C PRO A 210 24.86 24.57 31.52
N PRO A 211 25.83 24.32 32.43
CA PRO A 211 25.89 24.99 33.71
C PRO A 211 25.95 26.53 33.59
N GLY A 212 25.16 27.24 34.41
CA GLY A 212 25.07 28.69 34.41
C GLY A 212 24.18 29.29 33.32
N THR A 213 23.43 28.45 32.58
CA THR A 213 22.44 28.93 31.61
C THR A 213 21.33 29.69 32.32
N ILE A 214 21.16 30.98 32.02
CA ILE A 214 20.11 31.82 32.59
C ILE A 214 18.77 31.37 32.02
N THR A 215 17.96 30.69 32.83
CA THR A 215 16.59 30.26 32.49
C THR A 215 15.54 31.14 33.15
N TYR A 216 15.87 31.70 34.32
CA TYR A 216 15.07 32.71 35.01
C TYR A 216 15.84 34.02 35.14
N GLN A 217 15.19 35.16 34.92
CA GLN A 217 15.75 36.49 35.09
C GLN A 217 14.68 37.52 35.47
N ASN A 218 14.76 38.03 36.69
CA ASN A 218 13.94 39.15 37.15
C ASN A 218 14.79 40.43 37.11
N GLY A 219 14.52 41.26 36.09
CA GLY A 219 15.22 42.53 35.84
C GLY A 219 16.73 42.38 35.58
N THR A 220 17.51 43.38 36.02
CA THR A 220 18.97 43.42 35.90
C THR A 220 19.71 42.82 37.11
N HIS A 221 18.99 42.50 38.20
CA HIS A 221 19.59 42.23 39.51
C HIS A 221 19.57 40.76 39.94
N SER A 222 18.67 39.92 39.42
CA SER A 222 18.59 38.49 39.78
C SER A 222 18.37 37.60 38.58
N SER A 223 19.22 36.58 38.42
CA SER A 223 19.14 35.56 37.39
C SER A 223 19.56 34.19 37.94
N SER A 224 18.86 33.14 37.56
CA SER A 224 19.14 31.78 38.04
C SER A 224 18.91 30.72 36.96
N THR A 225 19.39 29.50 37.24
CA THR A 225 19.19 28.31 36.42
C THR A 225 18.28 27.37 37.20
N ILE A 226 16.96 27.53 37.05
CA ILE A 226 15.93 26.81 37.83
C ILE A 226 15.03 25.92 36.98
N ASP A 227 14.87 26.26 35.69
CA ASP A 227 14.33 25.35 34.67
C ASP A 227 15.41 24.35 34.23
N LEU A 228 15.25 23.07 34.56
CA LEU A 228 16.27 22.03 34.35
C LEU A 228 15.79 20.93 33.39
N VAL A 229 16.75 20.26 32.75
CA VAL A 229 16.53 19.10 31.89
C VAL A 229 17.59 18.04 32.18
N PHE A 230 17.15 16.88 32.66
CA PHE A 230 17.95 15.68 32.89
C PHE A 230 17.60 14.61 31.86
N ALA A 231 18.58 13.87 31.39
CA ALA A 231 18.39 12.76 30.45
C ALA A 231 19.11 11.50 30.94
N GLY A 232 18.46 10.35 30.79
CA GLY A 232 19.04 9.03 31.06
C GLY A 232 20.21 8.70 30.12
N SER A 233 21.04 7.75 30.56
CA SER A 233 22.29 7.36 29.91
C SER A 233 22.17 6.98 28.42
N HIS A 234 21.08 6.32 27.98
CA HIS A 234 20.88 5.98 26.57
C HIS A 234 20.51 7.19 25.69
N LEU A 235 19.90 8.23 26.28
CA LEU A 235 19.53 9.45 25.57
C LEU A 235 20.66 10.47 25.54
N LYS A 236 21.50 10.54 26.59
CA LYS A 236 22.59 11.51 26.73
C LYS A 236 23.82 11.22 25.86
N GLY A 237 24.03 9.96 25.44
CA GLY A 237 25.12 9.58 24.53
C GLY A 237 24.92 10.08 23.09
N ASP A 238 25.12 9.21 22.09
CA ASP A 238 25.02 9.53 20.65
C ASP A 238 23.66 10.13 20.20
N ARG A 239 22.65 10.02 21.06
CA ARG A 239 21.28 10.48 20.80
C ARG A 239 21.03 11.91 21.26
N PHE A 240 21.80 12.49 22.17
CA PHE A 240 21.59 13.89 22.53
C PHE A 240 22.24 14.79 21.47
N ASP A 241 21.53 15.86 21.07
CA ASP A 241 22.03 16.80 20.06
C ASP A 241 22.36 18.15 20.68
N ASN A 242 21.41 18.77 21.38
CA ASN A 242 21.61 20.05 22.06
C ASN A 242 20.48 20.37 23.06
N CYS A 243 20.80 21.12 24.11
CA CYS A 243 19.86 21.77 25.03
C CYS A 243 20.26 23.24 25.21
N ALA A 244 19.39 24.18 24.86
CA ALA A 244 19.69 25.61 24.93
C ALA A 244 18.43 26.46 25.04
N ILE A 245 18.59 27.74 25.43
CA ILE A 245 17.51 28.73 25.40
C ILE A 245 17.09 29.00 23.96
N THR A 246 15.78 28.94 23.70
CA THR A 246 15.23 29.38 22.41
C THR A 246 15.03 30.89 22.42
N PRO A 247 15.60 31.63 21.45
CA PRO A 247 15.35 33.07 21.33
C PRO A 247 13.91 33.30 20.83
N LEU A 248 12.96 33.38 21.76
CA LEU A 248 11.58 33.77 21.49
C LEU A 248 11.40 35.21 21.97
N ARG A 249 11.22 36.12 21.02
CA ARG A 249 11.11 37.58 21.25
C ARG A 249 9.94 37.98 22.18
N ILE A 250 9.00 37.07 22.41
CA ILE A 250 7.83 37.20 23.29
C ILE A 250 8.13 36.84 24.76
N PHE A 251 9.17 36.04 25.02
CA PHE A 251 9.69 35.72 26.37
C PHE A 251 10.86 36.64 26.78
N GLU A 252 11.13 37.71 26.01
CA GLU A 252 12.14 38.74 26.38
C GLU A 252 11.64 39.65 27.54
N HIS A 253 10.34 39.57 27.88
CA HIS A 253 9.70 40.37 28.92
C HIS A 253 9.09 39.50 30.04
N THR A 254 9.41 38.21 30.01
CA THR A 254 9.06 37.28 31.08
C THR A 254 10.30 37.01 31.89
N ASP A 255 10.06 36.67 33.15
CA ASP A 255 11.07 36.20 34.06
C ASP A 255 11.57 34.79 33.71
N HIS A 256 10.75 33.94 33.08
CA HIS A 256 11.20 32.64 32.55
C HIS A 256 11.52 32.66 31.05
N ARG A 257 12.51 31.85 30.64
CA ARG A 257 12.91 31.64 29.24
C ARG A 257 12.59 30.22 28.79
N VAL A 258 12.24 30.07 27.50
CA VAL A 258 11.90 28.76 26.94
C VAL A 258 13.15 27.93 26.67
N VAL A 259 13.25 26.77 27.33
CA VAL A 259 14.34 25.80 27.13
C VAL A 259 13.96 24.87 25.99
N ARG A 260 14.90 24.63 25.06
CA ARG A 260 14.73 23.71 23.94
C ARG A 260 15.75 22.59 24.01
N SER A 261 15.24 21.37 23.99
CA SER A 261 16.03 20.13 24.00
C SER A 261 15.79 19.34 22.71
N VAL A 262 16.85 18.77 22.15
CA VAL A 262 16.83 17.96 20.92
C VAL A 262 17.48 16.61 21.15
N PHE A 263 16.71 15.55 20.89
CA PHE A 263 17.15 14.17 21.00
C PHE A 263 16.98 13.45 19.67
N ARG A 264 17.89 12.55 19.30
CA ARG A 264 17.85 11.73 18.10
C ARG A 264 17.13 10.41 18.40
N ILE A 265 15.82 10.44 18.27
CA ILE A 265 14.94 9.25 18.43
C ILE A 265 14.78 8.45 17.12
N GLY A 266 15.58 8.78 16.11
CA GLY A 266 15.66 8.01 14.86
C GLY A 266 16.42 6.70 15.03
N PRO A 267 16.09 5.67 14.24
CA PRO A 267 16.78 4.38 14.24
C PRO A 267 18.26 4.56 13.87
N ARG A 268 19.17 3.80 14.50
CA ARG A 268 20.56 3.69 14.02
C ARG A 268 20.50 3.15 12.59
N ARG A 269 20.89 3.99 11.63
CA ARG A 269 20.83 3.63 10.21
C ARG A 269 22.10 2.93 9.83
N ASP A 270 21.96 1.76 9.22
CA ASP A 270 23.02 1.15 8.46
C ASP A 270 23.46 2.14 7.36
N LEU A 271 24.71 2.61 7.45
CA LEU A 271 25.37 3.43 6.44
C LEU A 271 25.82 2.57 5.24
N SER A 272 25.15 1.44 4.99
CA SER A 272 25.43 0.54 3.88
C SER A 272 25.60 1.30 2.57
N GLU A 273 26.73 1.08 1.91
CA GLU A 273 26.98 1.53 0.56
C GLU A 273 26.00 0.85 -0.42
N HIS A 274 25.41 1.60 -1.34
CA HIS A 274 24.58 1.04 -2.40
C HIS A 274 25.28 1.18 -3.76
N LEU A 275 25.28 0.10 -4.54
CA LEU A 275 25.84 0.03 -5.89
C LEU A 275 24.94 0.74 -6.91
N LEU A 276 25.48 1.64 -7.72
CA LEU A 276 24.74 2.42 -8.71
C LEU A 276 24.76 1.78 -10.10
N TRP A 277 24.16 0.60 -10.22
CA TRP A 277 24.07 -0.17 -11.47
C TRP A 277 23.59 0.63 -12.70
N LYS A 278 22.67 1.58 -12.50
CA LYS A 278 22.15 2.43 -13.59
C LYS A 278 23.16 3.44 -14.15
N LYS A 279 24.24 3.71 -13.43
CA LYS A 279 25.33 4.58 -13.89
C LYS A 279 26.50 3.79 -14.46
N CYS A 280 26.47 2.47 -14.34
CA CYS A 280 27.50 1.61 -14.89
C CYS A 280 27.37 1.56 -16.42
N ASP A 281 28.49 1.75 -17.10
CA ASP A 281 28.64 1.53 -18.53
C ASP A 281 28.65 0.02 -18.77
N GLN A 282 27.63 -0.50 -19.46
CA GLN A 282 27.44 -1.94 -19.59
C GLN A 282 28.51 -2.56 -20.51
N ASP A 283 28.89 -1.89 -21.59
CA ASP A 283 29.87 -2.42 -22.54
C ASP A 283 31.26 -2.51 -21.90
N LYS A 284 31.65 -1.50 -21.10
CA LYS A 284 32.91 -1.54 -20.34
C LYS A 284 32.92 -2.63 -19.26
N PHE A 285 31.77 -2.81 -18.59
CA PHE A 285 31.59 -3.87 -17.61
C PHE A 285 31.77 -5.24 -18.27
N GLU A 286 31.08 -5.48 -19.39
CA GLU A 286 31.11 -6.73 -20.13
C GLU A 286 32.52 -7.03 -20.68
N ASN A 287 33.20 -6.06 -21.28
CA ASN A 287 34.56 -6.21 -21.78
C ASN A 287 35.56 -6.58 -20.67
N THR A 288 35.44 -5.93 -19.49
CA THR A 288 36.31 -6.27 -18.36
C THR A 288 35.98 -7.64 -17.78
N ALA A 289 34.69 -7.99 -17.70
CA ALA A 289 34.28 -9.31 -17.29
C ALA A 289 34.84 -10.38 -18.22
N SER A 290 34.81 -10.17 -19.55
CA SER A 290 35.41 -11.09 -20.53
C SER A 290 36.88 -11.35 -20.23
N LEU A 291 37.68 -10.28 -20.07
CA LEU A 291 39.11 -10.40 -19.78
C LEU A 291 39.39 -11.14 -18.46
N LEU A 292 38.66 -10.83 -17.39
CA LEU A 292 38.86 -11.48 -16.10
C LEU A 292 38.37 -12.94 -16.10
N LEU A 293 37.30 -13.24 -16.82
CA LEU A 293 36.75 -14.59 -16.94
C LEU A 293 37.61 -15.49 -17.83
N GLU A 294 38.31 -14.95 -18.84
CA GLU A 294 39.30 -15.70 -19.62
C GLU A 294 40.42 -16.28 -18.73
N HIS A 295 40.81 -15.56 -17.67
CA HIS A 295 41.78 -16.04 -16.68
C HIS A 295 41.19 -17.10 -15.71
N VAL A 296 39.86 -17.19 -15.58
CA VAL A 296 39.18 -18.29 -14.90
C VAL A 296 39.10 -19.47 -15.87
N ALA A 297 40.27 -20.04 -16.18
CA ALA A 297 40.41 -21.14 -17.14
C ALA A 297 39.35 -22.23 -16.87
N ARG A 298 38.64 -22.67 -17.92
CA ARG A 298 37.65 -23.76 -17.88
C ARG A 298 38.34 -25.12 -17.68
N ARG A 299 39.05 -25.26 -16.56
CA ARG A 299 39.69 -26.49 -16.11
C ARG A 299 38.63 -27.57 -15.90
N GLU A 300 39.02 -28.83 -16.07
CA GLU A 300 38.14 -29.94 -15.70
C GLU A 300 37.86 -29.91 -14.19
N MET A 301 36.62 -30.23 -13.81
CA MET A 301 36.17 -30.29 -12.43
C MET A 301 35.77 -31.72 -12.10
N ASN A 302 36.70 -32.51 -11.58
CA ASN A 302 36.49 -33.95 -11.35
C ASN A 302 36.12 -34.25 -9.90
N THR A 303 36.38 -33.32 -8.99
CA THR A 303 36.02 -33.40 -7.57
C THR A 303 35.13 -32.23 -7.12
N THR A 304 34.48 -32.37 -5.96
CA THR A 304 33.68 -31.28 -5.37
C THR A 304 34.56 -30.09 -4.95
N ALA A 305 35.82 -30.34 -4.58
CA ALA A 305 36.80 -29.29 -4.26
C ALA A 305 37.15 -28.45 -5.49
N ASP A 306 37.30 -29.07 -6.67
CA ASP A 306 37.54 -28.34 -7.93
C ASP A 306 36.39 -27.39 -8.24
N ILE A 307 35.15 -27.82 -7.98
CA ILE A 307 33.95 -26.99 -8.16
C ILE A 307 34.00 -25.77 -7.22
N ASP A 308 34.30 -25.97 -5.94
CA ASP A 308 34.33 -24.86 -4.97
C ASP A 308 35.42 -23.83 -5.30
N VAL A 309 36.62 -24.29 -5.70
CA VAL A 309 37.70 -23.41 -6.18
C VAL A 309 37.26 -22.63 -7.42
N TYR A 310 36.65 -23.30 -8.39
CA TYR A 310 36.15 -22.64 -9.60
C TYR A 310 35.08 -21.59 -9.30
N VAL A 311 34.17 -21.87 -8.35
CA VAL A 311 33.14 -20.92 -7.89
C VAL A 311 33.78 -19.70 -7.24
N GLN A 312 34.81 -19.89 -6.41
CA GLN A 312 35.53 -18.78 -5.77
C GLN A 312 36.19 -17.88 -6.82
N ASP A 313 36.89 -18.46 -7.81
CA ASP A 313 37.53 -17.72 -8.88
C ASP A 313 36.51 -16.95 -9.74
N LEU A 314 35.41 -17.62 -10.10
CA LEU A 314 34.31 -17.02 -10.88
C LEU A 314 33.68 -15.83 -10.16
N LEU A 315 33.36 -15.99 -8.87
CA LEU A 315 32.79 -14.91 -8.06
C LEU A 315 33.80 -13.80 -7.81
N GLY A 316 35.09 -14.12 -7.67
CA GLY A 316 36.20 -13.17 -7.59
C GLY A 316 36.25 -12.26 -8.80
N ALA A 317 36.29 -12.82 -10.02
CA ALA A 317 36.29 -12.06 -11.26
C ALA A 317 35.08 -11.10 -11.37
N LEU A 318 33.89 -11.55 -10.97
CA LEU A 318 32.70 -10.71 -10.97
C LEU A 318 32.77 -9.60 -9.91
N LYS A 319 33.24 -9.90 -8.69
CA LYS A 319 33.45 -8.91 -7.62
C LYS A 319 34.43 -7.82 -8.04
N ASP A 320 35.52 -8.19 -8.71
CA ASP A 320 36.53 -7.24 -9.19
C ASP A 320 35.99 -6.36 -10.31
N THR A 321 35.21 -6.94 -11.23
CA THR A 321 34.49 -6.17 -12.26
C THR A 321 33.52 -5.17 -11.65
N ILE A 322 32.74 -5.59 -10.63
CA ILE A 322 31.83 -4.72 -9.86
C ILE A 322 32.60 -3.57 -9.22
N LYS A 323 33.69 -3.88 -8.51
CA LYS A 323 34.52 -2.88 -7.82
C LYS A 323 35.09 -1.84 -8.78
N LYS A 324 35.47 -2.25 -10.00
CA LYS A 324 36.06 -1.37 -11.01
C LYS A 324 35.04 -0.45 -11.68
N HIS A 325 33.84 -0.93 -11.99
CA HIS A 325 32.90 -0.21 -12.87
C HIS A 325 31.64 0.32 -12.18
N VAL A 326 31.30 -0.21 -11.01
CA VAL A 326 30.03 0.14 -10.34
C VAL A 326 30.30 1.08 -9.18
N SER A 327 30.00 2.37 -9.37
CA SER A 327 30.15 3.37 -8.32
C SER A 327 29.27 3.06 -7.10
N LYS A 328 29.82 3.26 -5.91
CA LYS A 328 29.11 3.15 -4.64
C LYS A 328 28.69 4.53 -4.14
N VAL A 329 27.53 4.60 -3.52
CA VAL A 329 27.10 5.79 -2.79
C VAL A 329 26.55 5.38 -1.43
N LEU A 330 27.01 6.04 -0.37
CA LEU A 330 26.42 5.94 0.95
C LEU A 330 24.93 6.24 0.84
N ARG A 331 24.10 5.37 1.42
CA ARG A 331 22.65 5.52 1.39
C ARG A 331 22.25 6.82 2.10
N LYS A 332 22.19 7.93 1.35
CA LYS A 332 21.73 9.21 1.89
C LYS A 332 20.30 9.02 2.40
N PRO A 333 19.94 9.59 3.56
CA PRO A 333 18.57 9.55 4.05
C PRO A 333 17.64 9.94 2.91
N HIS A 334 16.53 9.22 2.75
CA HIS A 334 15.47 9.59 1.81
C HIS A 334 14.70 10.82 2.37
N ARG A 335 15.42 11.89 2.74
CA ARG A 335 14.86 13.20 2.92
C ARG A 335 15.18 13.98 1.67
N PRO A 336 14.19 14.35 0.85
CA PRO A 336 14.29 15.66 0.23
C PRO A 336 14.48 16.62 1.40
N ALA A 337 15.69 17.17 1.56
CA ALA A 337 15.80 18.38 2.35
C ALA A 337 14.89 19.38 1.63
N PHE A 338 13.69 19.61 2.16
CA PHE A 338 12.88 20.74 1.73
C PHE A 338 13.75 21.96 2.00
N LYS A 339 14.42 22.46 0.96
CA LYS A 339 15.05 23.77 1.03
C LYS A 339 13.89 24.74 1.28
N PRO A 340 14.00 25.69 2.22
CA PRO A 340 12.99 26.73 2.33
C PRO A 340 12.85 27.36 0.94
N PRO A 341 11.65 27.41 0.38
CA PRO A 341 11.52 27.90 -0.98
C PRO A 341 11.89 29.39 -1.01
N SER A 342 12.81 29.76 -1.90
CA SER A 342 13.21 31.15 -2.14
C SER A 342 12.52 31.64 -3.41
N SER A 343 11.33 32.21 -3.27
CA SER A 343 10.73 33.04 -4.32
C SER A 343 10.87 34.51 -3.94
N SER A 344 11.00 35.39 -4.93
CA SER A 344 11.07 36.84 -4.72
C SER A 344 9.89 37.35 -3.88
N GLU A 345 8.70 36.77 -4.06
CA GLU A 345 7.49 37.09 -3.29
C GLU A 345 7.60 36.73 -1.80
N ILE A 346 8.28 35.62 -1.47
CA ILE A 346 8.53 35.22 -0.08
C ILE A 346 9.57 36.15 0.55
N ASP A 347 10.62 36.50 -0.19
CA ASP A 347 11.68 37.38 0.29
C ASP A 347 11.17 38.81 0.50
N GLU A 348 10.34 39.32 -0.41
CA GLU A 348 9.65 40.61 -0.24
C GLU A 348 8.66 40.59 0.94
N SER A 349 7.91 39.50 1.11
CA SER A 349 6.98 39.36 2.24
C SER A 349 7.73 39.29 3.57
N ARG A 350 8.86 38.55 3.62
CA ARG A 350 9.77 38.52 4.77
C ARG A 350 10.37 39.89 5.07
N ALA A 351 10.81 40.63 4.05
CA ALA A 351 11.35 41.98 4.24
C ALA A 351 10.30 42.94 4.81
N LYS A 352 9.05 42.86 4.34
CA LYS A 352 7.91 43.63 4.88
C LYS A 352 7.55 43.22 6.31
N GLU A 353 7.55 41.92 6.60
CA GLU A 353 7.36 41.37 7.95
C GLU A 353 8.45 41.87 8.90
N GLU A 354 9.73 41.76 8.51
CA GLU A 354 10.87 42.24 9.29
C GLU A 354 10.85 43.75 9.47
N GLY A 355 10.42 44.50 8.46
CA GLY A 355 10.21 45.95 8.53
C GLY A 355 9.12 46.32 9.54
N ALA A 356 7.96 45.66 9.49
CA ALA A 356 6.87 45.86 10.45
C ALA A 356 7.28 45.45 11.88
N LEU A 357 8.04 44.36 12.00
CA LEU A 357 8.58 43.89 13.28
C LEU A 357 9.63 44.85 13.85
N ARG A 358 10.51 45.42 13.02
CA ARG A 358 11.46 46.47 13.42
C ARG A 358 10.75 47.74 13.88
N ALA A 359 9.73 48.19 13.16
CA ALA A 359 8.93 49.36 13.53
C ALA A 359 8.19 49.15 14.86
N PHE A 360 7.58 47.96 15.06
CA PHE A 360 6.96 47.57 16.32
C PHE A 360 7.96 47.58 17.48
N ARG A 361 9.13 46.96 17.31
CA ARG A 361 10.22 46.92 18.30
C ARG A 361 10.74 48.31 18.65
N GLY A 362 10.93 49.17 17.65
CA GLY A 362 11.36 50.55 17.85
C GLY A 362 10.33 51.41 18.58
N CYS A 363 9.04 51.16 18.39
CA CYS A 363 7.97 51.86 19.11
C CYS A 363 7.85 51.37 20.57
N ARG A 364 8.00 50.05 20.78
CA ARG A 364 7.98 49.42 22.11
C ARG A 364 9.15 49.88 22.99
N ARG A 365 10.35 50.01 22.44
CA ARG A 365 11.54 50.55 23.15
C ARG A 365 11.37 52.00 23.62
N ARG A 366 10.44 52.76 23.02
CA ARG A 366 10.17 54.17 23.34
C ARG A 366 8.91 54.37 24.19
N GLY A 367 8.33 53.29 24.73
CA GLY A 367 7.20 53.36 25.67
C GLY A 367 5.85 53.83 25.10
N ARG A 368 5.64 53.80 23.77
CA ARG A 368 4.39 54.30 23.14
C ARG A 368 3.34 53.20 22.91
N ARG A 369 2.04 53.59 22.79
CA ARG A 369 0.93 52.71 22.38
C ARG A 369 1.22 52.08 21.00
N HIS A 370 1.06 50.76 20.90
CA HIS A 370 1.64 49.96 19.80
C HIS A 370 0.66 49.00 19.10
N GLY A 371 -0.63 49.00 19.46
CA GLY A 371 -1.63 48.08 18.89
C GLY A 371 -1.72 48.09 17.36
N ARG A 372 -1.70 49.26 16.72
CA ARG A 372 -1.71 49.37 15.24
C ARG A 372 -0.45 48.79 14.58
N LEU A 373 0.72 48.89 15.22
CA LEU A 373 1.97 48.35 14.69
C LEU A 373 2.03 46.83 14.84
N TRP A 374 1.45 46.30 15.91
CA TRP A 374 1.27 44.87 16.09
C TRP A 374 0.34 44.28 15.03
N SER A 375 -0.84 44.88 14.79
CA SER A 375 -1.74 44.43 13.74
C SER A 375 -1.11 44.50 12.34
N LYS A 376 -0.25 45.50 12.07
CA LYS A 376 0.53 45.57 10.83
C LYS A 376 1.55 44.43 10.70
N TYR A 377 2.25 44.09 11.79
CA TYR A 377 3.15 42.94 11.82
C TYR A 377 2.39 41.62 11.63
N GLU A 378 1.26 41.44 12.33
CA GLU A 378 0.45 40.23 12.26
C GLU A 378 -0.13 40.01 10.85
N ALA A 379 -0.59 41.08 10.19
CA ALA A 379 -1.02 41.03 8.80
C ALA A 379 0.13 40.66 7.83
N ALA A 380 1.32 41.26 8.02
CA ALA A 380 2.50 40.94 7.23
C ALA A 380 2.94 39.47 7.42
N PHE A 381 2.94 39.00 8.66
CA PHE A 381 3.26 37.62 9.03
C PHE A 381 2.28 36.60 8.47
N ARG A 382 0.96 36.87 8.53
CA ARG A 382 -0.07 36.02 7.90
C ARG A 382 0.15 35.92 6.40
N ARG A 383 0.56 37.02 5.76
CA ARG A 383 0.89 37.08 4.33
C ARG A 383 2.14 36.27 3.99
N THR A 384 3.24 36.43 4.72
CA THR A 384 4.45 35.59 4.56
C THR A 384 4.13 34.11 4.76
N SER A 385 3.39 33.78 5.82
CA SER A 385 2.97 32.41 6.13
C SER A 385 2.05 31.82 5.07
N TYR A 386 1.22 32.64 4.43
CA TYR A 386 0.44 32.24 3.26
C TYR A 386 1.36 31.91 2.07
N HIS A 387 2.27 32.81 1.68
CA HIS A 387 3.20 32.58 0.56
C HIS A 387 4.06 31.33 0.78
N ILE A 388 4.61 31.12 1.98
CA ILE A 388 5.40 29.91 2.31
C ILE A 388 4.56 28.63 2.19
N ARG A 389 3.31 28.63 2.65
CA ARG A 389 2.42 27.47 2.54
C ARG A 389 2.05 27.17 1.10
N THR A 390 1.71 28.20 0.33
CA THR A 390 1.39 28.09 -1.10
C THR A 390 2.56 27.50 -1.86
N GLU A 391 3.77 27.96 -1.57
CA GLU A 391 4.98 27.53 -2.26
C GLU A 391 5.41 26.10 -1.91
N LYS A 392 5.36 25.72 -0.62
CA LYS A 392 5.55 24.32 -0.19
C LYS A 392 4.55 23.38 -0.85
N THR A 393 3.31 23.85 -0.98
CA THR A 393 2.25 23.10 -1.66
C THR A 393 2.56 22.95 -3.15
N ARG A 394 3.06 24.01 -3.82
CA ARG A 394 3.48 23.98 -5.22
C ARG A 394 4.62 22.99 -5.45
N GLU A 395 5.71 23.12 -4.69
CA GLU A 395 6.89 22.25 -4.78
C GLU A 395 6.53 20.77 -4.54
N TRP A 396 5.68 20.49 -3.54
CA TRP A 396 5.15 19.15 -3.31
C TRP A 396 4.35 18.61 -4.50
N ARG A 397 3.48 19.44 -5.08
CA ARG A 397 2.65 19.06 -6.24
C ARG A 397 3.53 18.77 -7.46
N GLU A 398 4.61 19.51 -7.65
CA GLU A 398 5.59 19.28 -8.72
C GLU A 398 6.33 17.95 -8.53
N ILE A 399 6.84 17.68 -7.32
CA ILE A 399 7.49 16.39 -6.99
C ILE A 399 6.51 15.22 -7.18
N ALA A 400 5.26 15.38 -6.77
CA ALA A 400 4.23 14.36 -6.94
C ALA A 400 3.93 14.12 -8.43
N ALA A 401 3.85 15.17 -9.25
CA ALA A 401 3.64 15.07 -10.69
C ALA A 401 4.83 14.40 -11.40
N GLU A 402 6.06 14.83 -11.12
CA GLU A 402 7.29 14.28 -11.70
C GLU A 402 7.44 12.80 -11.38
N ARG A 403 7.35 12.43 -10.10
CA ARG A 403 7.51 11.03 -9.67
C ARG A 403 6.40 10.12 -10.16
N THR A 404 5.17 10.62 -10.25
CA THR A 404 4.05 9.80 -10.76
C THR A 404 4.20 9.54 -12.26
N THR A 405 4.77 10.50 -13.00
CA THR A 405 5.10 10.33 -14.43
C THR A 405 6.23 9.30 -14.62
N MET A 406 7.29 9.38 -13.81
CA MET A 406 8.45 8.48 -13.97
C MET A 406 8.26 7.09 -13.37
N ARG A 407 7.58 6.98 -12.22
CA ARG A 407 7.42 5.72 -11.45
C ARG A 407 6.04 5.65 -10.78
N PRO A 408 4.94 5.50 -11.55
CA PRO A 408 3.57 5.52 -11.02
C PRO A 408 3.36 4.52 -9.85
N TRP A 409 3.86 3.30 -10.00
CA TRP A 409 3.72 2.25 -8.98
C TRP A 409 4.53 2.54 -7.70
N ALA A 410 5.74 3.09 -7.83
CA ALA A 410 6.53 3.49 -6.68
C ALA A 410 5.82 4.60 -5.90
N MET A 411 5.15 5.53 -6.59
CA MET A 411 4.35 6.58 -5.98
C MET A 411 3.08 6.05 -5.30
N ALA A 412 2.38 5.06 -5.87
CA ALA A 412 1.25 4.41 -5.18
C ALA A 412 1.70 3.63 -3.94
N LYS A 413 2.82 2.90 -4.01
CA LYS A 413 3.38 2.22 -2.83
C LYS A 413 3.81 3.22 -1.76
N GLN A 414 4.42 4.33 -2.18
CA GLN A 414 4.86 5.39 -1.29
C GLN A 414 3.68 6.14 -0.66
N SER A 415 2.60 6.37 -1.41
CA SER A 415 1.40 7.03 -0.88
C SER A 415 0.68 6.17 0.15
N LEU A 416 0.67 4.84 -0.03
CA LEU A 416 0.19 3.90 0.97
C LEU A 416 1.03 3.95 2.24
N LYS A 417 2.37 4.03 2.11
CA LYS A 417 3.27 4.26 3.25
C LYS A 417 3.01 5.59 3.96
N TRP A 418 2.62 6.64 3.23
CA TRP A 418 2.22 7.92 3.83
C TRP A 418 0.84 7.88 4.52
N CYS A 419 0.00 6.89 4.19
CA CYS A 419 -1.32 6.68 4.78
C CYS A 419 -1.32 5.73 5.99
N GLY A 420 -0.20 5.06 6.28
CA GLY A 420 -0.04 4.16 7.42
C GLY A 420 0.95 4.70 8.47
N SER A 421 0.94 4.10 9.65
CA SER A 421 1.92 4.35 10.71
C SER A 421 3.33 4.06 10.19
N ARG A 422 4.31 4.88 10.58
CA ARG A 422 5.68 4.78 10.07
C ARG A 422 6.31 3.45 10.47
N GLU A 423 6.93 2.75 9.52
CA GLU A 423 7.71 1.55 9.80
C GLU A 423 8.80 1.89 10.83
N THR A 424 8.73 1.30 12.03
CA THR A 424 9.87 1.31 12.96
C THR A 424 11.03 0.65 12.22
N THR A 425 12.14 1.36 12.07
CA THR A 425 13.28 0.85 11.27
C THR A 425 14.24 0.00 12.10
N HIS A 426 13.88 -0.32 13.36
CA HIS A 426 14.65 -1.14 14.28
C HIS A 426 13.82 -2.33 14.79
N MET A 427 14.47 -3.46 15.07
CA MET A 427 13.86 -4.60 15.75
C MET A 427 13.77 -4.29 17.26
N PRO A 428 12.58 -4.29 17.88
CA PRO A 428 12.48 -4.03 19.33
C PRO A 428 13.22 -5.12 20.12
N ARG A 429 13.47 -4.88 21.41
CA ARG A 429 13.95 -5.96 22.30
C ARG A 429 12.97 -7.12 22.25
N LEU A 430 13.50 -8.31 21.95
CA LEU A 430 12.69 -9.51 21.83
C LEU A 430 12.42 -10.09 23.21
N LYS A 431 11.23 -10.67 23.39
CA LYS A 431 10.89 -11.45 24.58
C LYS A 431 11.45 -12.86 24.45
N ARG A 432 12.20 -13.29 25.47
CA ARG A 432 12.65 -14.67 25.65
C ARG A 432 11.46 -15.57 26.02
N SER A 433 11.69 -16.89 26.02
CA SER A 433 10.68 -17.89 26.38
C SER A 433 10.18 -17.76 27.82
N ASP A 434 10.99 -17.19 28.72
CA ASP A 434 10.64 -16.91 30.12
C ASP A 434 9.86 -15.60 30.33
N GLY A 435 9.61 -14.84 29.26
CA GLY A 435 8.92 -13.55 29.30
C GLY A 435 9.83 -12.33 29.51
N SER A 436 11.11 -12.53 29.82
CA SER A 436 12.09 -11.43 29.97
C SER A 436 12.47 -10.80 28.62
N LEU A 437 12.90 -9.54 28.63
CA LEU A 437 13.37 -8.85 27.43
C LEU A 437 14.89 -9.04 27.25
N CYS A 438 15.32 -9.21 25.99
CA CYS A 438 16.74 -9.13 25.62
C CYS A 438 17.31 -7.74 25.94
N GLN A 439 18.57 -7.69 26.37
CA GLN A 439 19.30 -6.49 26.76
C GLN A 439 19.95 -5.81 25.55
N ASP A 440 20.43 -6.59 24.59
CA ASP A 440 21.14 -6.09 23.40
C ASP A 440 20.73 -6.79 22.08
N ASP A 441 21.38 -6.39 20.97
CA ASP A 441 21.09 -6.93 19.64
C ASP A 441 21.69 -8.32 19.41
N ALA A 442 22.74 -8.69 20.16
CA ALA A 442 23.33 -10.02 20.11
C ALA A 442 22.39 -11.04 20.77
N GLU A 443 21.86 -10.72 21.95
CA GLU A 443 20.82 -11.51 22.61
C GLU A 443 19.53 -11.58 21.78
N ASN A 444 19.13 -10.48 21.12
CA ASN A 444 18.03 -10.53 20.14
C ASN A 444 18.30 -11.55 19.03
N ALA A 445 19.52 -11.63 18.50
CA ALA A 445 19.85 -12.57 17.43
C ALA A 445 19.80 -14.02 17.93
N VAL A 446 20.30 -14.29 19.14
CA VAL A 446 20.22 -15.62 19.78
C VAL A 446 18.76 -16.01 20.04
N CYS A 447 17.97 -15.13 20.65
CA CYS A 447 16.54 -15.34 20.92
C CYS A 447 15.76 -15.59 19.62
N PHE A 448 16.02 -14.78 18.58
CA PHE A 448 15.40 -14.94 17.27
C PHE A 448 15.78 -16.28 16.63
N ARG A 449 17.07 -16.66 16.67
CA ARG A 449 17.57 -17.94 16.15
C ARG A 449 16.89 -19.11 16.85
N GLN A 450 16.93 -19.16 18.17
CA GLN A 450 16.37 -20.27 18.97
C GLN A 450 14.86 -20.42 18.78
N SER A 451 14.14 -19.30 18.61
CA SER A 451 12.68 -19.36 18.38
C SER A 451 12.31 -19.89 16.99
N ILE A 452 13.15 -19.74 15.98
CA ILE A 452 12.84 -20.11 14.59
C ILE A 452 13.47 -21.47 14.24
N TRP A 453 14.73 -21.69 14.63
CA TRP A 453 15.49 -22.91 14.39
C TRP A 453 16.03 -23.44 15.73
N PRO A 454 15.24 -24.24 16.45
CA PRO A 454 15.68 -24.80 17.73
C PRO A 454 16.90 -25.72 17.57
N GLU A 455 17.03 -26.38 16.42
CA GLU A 455 18.16 -27.25 16.06
C GLU A 455 19.22 -26.48 15.26
N THR A 456 20.00 -25.64 15.95
CA THR A 456 21.16 -24.92 15.36
C THR A 456 22.42 -25.19 16.17
N SER A 457 23.59 -25.11 15.51
CA SER A 457 24.87 -25.25 16.20
C SER A 457 25.81 -24.09 15.86
N THR A 458 26.57 -23.67 16.85
CA THR A 458 27.70 -22.74 16.73
C THR A 458 29.05 -23.47 16.72
N GLY A 459 29.03 -24.81 16.76
CA GLY A 459 30.21 -25.67 16.77
C GLY A 459 30.77 -25.95 15.37
N GLY A 460 31.51 -27.06 15.25
CA GLY A 460 32.09 -27.52 13.99
C GLY A 460 31.04 -27.76 12.89
N ARG A 461 31.51 -27.86 11.64
CA ARG A 461 30.64 -28.16 10.47
C ARG A 461 29.86 -29.45 10.73
N PRO A 462 28.52 -29.45 10.57
CA PRO A 462 27.71 -30.64 10.79
C PRO A 462 27.99 -31.68 9.72
N ASP A 463 27.81 -32.96 10.08
CA ASP A 463 27.91 -34.06 9.14
C ASP A 463 26.87 -33.92 8.01
N PRO A 464 27.18 -34.38 6.79
CA PRO A 464 26.21 -34.42 5.70
C PRO A 464 24.98 -35.25 6.07
N LEU A 465 23.82 -34.86 5.54
CA LEU A 465 22.60 -35.64 5.72
C LEU A 465 22.79 -37.07 5.19
N PRO A 466 22.26 -38.10 5.87
CA PRO A 466 22.30 -39.46 5.35
C PRO A 466 21.42 -39.56 4.10
N LEU A 467 21.87 -40.39 3.14
CA LEU A 467 21.05 -40.73 1.97
C LEU A 467 19.96 -41.74 2.37
N PRO A 468 18.77 -41.67 1.76
CA PRO A 468 17.82 -42.78 1.84
C PRO A 468 18.44 -44.01 1.17
N ILE A 469 18.10 -45.21 1.67
CA ILE A 469 18.46 -46.45 1.00
C ILE A 469 17.67 -46.50 -0.32
N LEU A 470 18.39 -46.50 -1.44
CA LEU A 470 17.81 -46.59 -2.78
C LEU A 470 17.90 -48.05 -3.26
N PRO A 471 16.77 -48.78 -3.42
CA PRO A 471 16.80 -50.13 -3.97
C PRO A 471 17.37 -50.12 -5.40
N PRO A 472 18.26 -51.07 -5.78
CA PRO A 472 18.82 -51.14 -7.13
C PRO A 472 17.76 -51.31 -8.23
N GLU A 473 16.65 -51.97 -7.90
CA GLU A 473 15.53 -52.25 -8.81
C GLU A 473 14.49 -51.12 -8.88
N ARG A 474 14.75 -49.96 -8.23
CA ARG A 474 13.79 -48.85 -8.25
C ARG A 474 13.61 -48.31 -9.67
N ALA A 475 12.36 -48.26 -10.13
CA ALA A 475 12.02 -47.57 -11.37
C ALA A 475 12.31 -46.06 -11.25
N GLU A 476 13.37 -45.59 -11.92
CA GLU A 476 13.70 -44.17 -12.00
C GLU A 476 13.07 -43.51 -13.23
N HIS A 477 12.65 -42.27 -13.08
CA HIS A 477 12.25 -41.46 -14.21
C HIS A 477 13.47 -40.91 -14.95
N ASP A 478 13.41 -40.91 -16.27
CA ASP A 478 14.49 -40.39 -17.11
C ASP A 478 14.61 -38.86 -17.01
N SER A 479 15.83 -38.40 -16.68
CA SER A 479 16.23 -36.99 -16.71
C SER A 479 17.74 -36.86 -16.85
N SER A 480 18.18 -36.24 -17.95
CA SER A 480 19.59 -35.94 -18.21
C SER A 480 20.20 -35.00 -17.15
N PRO A 481 21.43 -35.26 -16.65
CA PRO A 481 22.20 -34.37 -15.79
C PRO A 481 23.01 -33.33 -16.58
N ILE A 482 22.55 -32.95 -17.79
CA ILE A 482 23.21 -31.99 -18.67
C ILE A 482 22.27 -30.82 -18.92
N PHE A 483 22.79 -29.62 -18.73
CA PHE A 483 22.18 -28.34 -19.08
C PHE A 483 22.85 -27.78 -20.33
N ASP A 484 22.04 -27.32 -21.27
CA ASP A 484 22.51 -26.61 -22.44
C ASP A 484 22.63 -25.09 -22.21
N GLU A 485 23.24 -24.40 -23.17
CA GLU A 485 23.46 -22.96 -23.09
C GLU A 485 22.15 -22.15 -23.09
N ASP A 486 21.14 -22.62 -23.84
CA ASP A 486 19.86 -21.94 -23.99
C ASP A 486 19.03 -21.99 -22.69
N GLU A 487 19.07 -23.12 -21.97
CA GLU A 487 18.49 -23.29 -20.65
C GLU A 487 19.09 -22.29 -19.66
N VAL A 488 20.43 -22.26 -19.54
CA VAL A 488 21.15 -21.36 -18.62
C VAL A 488 20.93 -19.89 -19.01
N SER A 489 21.02 -19.56 -20.30
CA SER A 489 20.79 -18.21 -20.84
C SER A 489 19.37 -17.73 -20.59
N THR A 490 18.38 -18.63 -20.68
CA THR A 490 16.98 -18.33 -20.40
C THR A 490 16.74 -18.02 -18.92
N VAL A 491 17.34 -18.79 -18.01
CA VAL A 491 17.27 -18.51 -16.56
C VAL A 491 17.91 -17.16 -16.24
N CYS A 492 19.11 -16.89 -16.74
CA CYS A 492 19.82 -15.62 -16.50
C CYS A 492 19.03 -14.41 -17.02
N ARG A 493 18.38 -14.52 -18.19
CA ARG A 493 17.53 -13.47 -18.76
C ARG A 493 16.33 -13.13 -17.87
N ARG A 494 15.76 -14.12 -17.19
CA ARG A 494 14.59 -13.97 -16.31
C ARG A 494 14.93 -13.38 -14.94
N LEU A 495 16.21 -13.25 -14.58
CA LEU A 495 16.61 -12.60 -13.34
C LEU A 495 16.12 -11.14 -13.30
N GLU A 496 15.57 -10.74 -12.15
CA GLU A 496 15.09 -9.37 -11.92
C GLU A 496 16.24 -8.47 -11.45
N TYR A 497 16.29 -7.23 -11.95
CA TYR A 497 17.26 -6.21 -11.52
C TYR A 497 16.93 -5.66 -10.12
N GLY A 498 17.95 -5.20 -9.40
CA GLY A 498 17.79 -4.47 -8.14
C GLY A 498 17.29 -5.32 -6.96
N LYS A 499 17.60 -6.62 -6.99
CA LYS A 499 17.36 -7.54 -5.86
C LYS A 499 18.55 -7.54 -4.91
N GLY A 500 18.30 -7.87 -3.64
CA GLY A 500 19.38 -8.05 -2.66
C GLY A 500 20.22 -9.28 -3.01
N CYS A 501 21.54 -9.13 -2.97
CA CYS A 501 22.50 -10.23 -3.14
C CYS A 501 22.72 -10.98 -1.82
N GLY A 502 23.24 -12.20 -1.93
CA GLY A 502 23.72 -12.98 -0.79
C GLY A 502 25.05 -12.45 -0.25
N PRO A 503 25.69 -13.21 0.67
CA PRO A 503 26.97 -12.83 1.26
C PRO A 503 28.11 -12.65 0.26
N ASP A 504 28.04 -13.29 -0.92
CA ASP A 504 29.01 -13.15 -1.99
C ASP A 504 29.07 -11.75 -2.62
N GLY A 505 28.09 -10.87 -2.37
CA GLY A 505 28.10 -9.51 -2.91
C GLY A 505 27.91 -9.42 -4.44
N VAL A 506 27.55 -10.50 -5.14
CA VAL A 506 27.30 -10.55 -6.58
C VAL A 506 25.78 -10.50 -6.84
N PRO A 507 25.21 -9.35 -7.25
CA PRO A 507 23.78 -9.24 -7.54
C PRO A 507 23.41 -9.77 -8.93
N SER A 508 22.12 -9.96 -9.18
CA SER A 508 21.58 -10.33 -10.49
C SER A 508 21.94 -9.34 -11.60
N ASP A 509 22.08 -8.05 -11.28
CA ASP A 509 22.54 -7.03 -12.21
C ASP A 509 23.93 -7.36 -12.81
N ALA A 510 24.86 -7.87 -12.00
CA ALA A 510 26.20 -8.27 -12.45
C ALA A 510 26.15 -9.42 -13.46
N ILE A 511 25.35 -10.44 -13.18
CA ILE A 511 25.15 -11.61 -14.05
C ILE A 511 24.58 -11.17 -15.41
N LYS A 512 23.66 -10.20 -15.40
CA LYS A 512 23.02 -9.71 -16.62
C LYS A 512 23.92 -8.79 -17.44
N TYR A 513 24.81 -8.04 -16.80
CA TYR A 513 25.75 -7.15 -17.48
C TYR A 513 26.95 -7.92 -18.04
N ALA A 514 27.41 -8.98 -17.38
CA ALA A 514 28.46 -9.88 -17.89
C ALA A 514 27.90 -11.07 -18.69
N LYS A 515 26.67 -10.98 -19.21
CA LYS A 515 25.94 -12.17 -19.66
C LYS A 515 26.69 -12.95 -20.74
N VAL A 516 27.15 -12.30 -21.81
CA VAL A 516 27.77 -13.01 -22.95
C VAL A 516 29.03 -13.77 -22.51
N PRO A 517 30.02 -13.14 -21.85
CA PRO A 517 31.22 -13.87 -21.42
C PRO A 517 30.96 -14.86 -20.27
N LEU A 518 29.94 -14.65 -19.43
CA LEU A 518 29.68 -15.48 -18.26
C LEU A 518 28.97 -16.81 -18.57
N ILE A 519 28.10 -16.85 -19.58
CA ILE A 519 27.25 -18.01 -19.87
C ILE A 519 28.05 -19.31 -20.09
N PRO A 520 29.13 -19.35 -20.88
CA PRO A 520 29.93 -20.56 -21.06
C PRO A 520 30.52 -21.10 -19.77
N HIS A 521 30.93 -20.21 -18.85
CA HIS A 521 31.45 -20.58 -17.53
C HIS A 521 30.35 -21.14 -16.63
N LEU A 522 29.14 -20.55 -16.68
CA LEU A 522 28.00 -21.07 -15.93
C LEU A 522 27.58 -22.45 -16.43
N VAL A 523 27.51 -22.68 -17.75
CA VAL A 523 27.17 -24.00 -18.31
C VAL A 523 28.18 -25.05 -17.84
N HIS A 524 29.48 -24.75 -17.95
CA HIS A 524 30.55 -25.63 -17.47
C HIS A 524 30.40 -25.97 -15.98
N LEU A 525 30.21 -24.95 -15.15
CA LEU A 525 29.98 -25.10 -13.71
C LEU A 525 28.73 -25.92 -13.38
N MET A 526 27.58 -25.60 -13.99
CA MET A 526 26.30 -26.24 -13.68
C MET A 526 26.31 -27.72 -14.09
N ASN A 527 26.96 -28.06 -15.21
CA ASN A 527 27.12 -29.44 -15.66
C ASN A 527 28.06 -30.24 -14.75
N ALA A 528 29.12 -29.63 -14.23
CA ALA A 528 29.95 -30.27 -13.21
C ALA A 528 29.17 -30.51 -11.91
N CYS A 529 28.38 -29.52 -11.47
CA CYS A 529 27.51 -29.65 -10.30
C CYS A 529 26.48 -30.78 -10.46
N ALA A 530 25.86 -30.91 -11.63
CA ALA A 530 24.91 -32.00 -11.91
C ALA A 530 25.60 -33.36 -11.98
N ARG A 531 26.73 -33.47 -12.69
CA ARG A 531 27.52 -34.72 -12.80
C ARG A 531 27.97 -35.23 -11.43
N LEU A 532 28.51 -34.36 -10.59
CA LEU A 532 28.98 -34.72 -9.24
C LEU A 532 27.87 -34.64 -8.18
N SER A 533 26.64 -34.30 -8.57
CA SER A 533 25.50 -34.13 -7.67
C SER A 533 25.81 -33.23 -6.46
N TYR A 534 26.52 -32.14 -6.71
CA TYR A 534 27.08 -31.26 -5.68
C TYR A 534 26.52 -29.85 -5.78
N HIS A 535 26.12 -29.30 -4.63
CA HIS A 535 25.82 -27.88 -4.48
C HIS A 535 27.04 -27.22 -3.83
N PRO A 536 27.67 -26.21 -4.46
CA PRO A 536 28.86 -25.53 -3.94
C PRO A 536 28.69 -24.95 -2.54
N ASP A 537 29.75 -24.98 -1.73
CA ASP A 537 29.71 -24.50 -0.34
C ASP A 537 29.46 -22.99 -0.24
N GLU A 538 29.99 -22.20 -1.17
CA GLU A 538 29.76 -20.74 -1.23
C GLU A 538 28.27 -20.40 -1.48
N PHE A 539 27.54 -21.28 -2.17
CA PHE A 539 26.11 -21.10 -2.44
C PHE A 539 25.23 -21.49 -1.23
N LYS A 540 25.74 -22.28 -0.28
CA LYS A 540 25.07 -22.67 0.97
C LYS A 540 25.10 -21.58 2.04
N TYR A 541 25.88 -20.52 1.84
CA TYR A 541 26.00 -19.42 2.80
C TYR A 541 24.93 -18.36 2.58
N SER A 542 24.22 -17.98 3.65
CA SER A 542 23.07 -17.08 3.58
C SER A 542 23.12 -15.93 4.56
N LYS A 543 22.63 -14.77 4.10
CA LYS A 543 22.35 -13.61 4.94
C LYS A 543 20.86 -13.60 5.30
N ILE A 544 20.54 -13.79 6.58
CA ILE A 544 19.16 -13.78 7.09
C ILE A 544 18.74 -12.35 7.41
N VAL A 545 17.68 -11.87 6.78
CA VAL A 545 17.05 -10.58 7.09
C VAL A 545 15.66 -10.81 7.70
N ALA A 546 15.37 -10.13 8.82
CA ALA A 546 14.08 -10.26 9.50
C ALA A 546 13.06 -9.25 8.97
N LEU A 547 11.97 -9.74 8.35
CA LEU A 547 10.87 -8.91 7.85
C LEU A 547 9.65 -8.98 8.76
N LYS A 548 9.07 -7.85 9.13
CA LYS A 548 7.83 -7.82 9.92
C LYS A 548 6.70 -8.61 9.25
N LYS A 549 6.05 -9.51 10.00
CA LYS A 549 4.74 -10.04 9.60
C LYS A 549 3.73 -8.90 9.72
N PRO A 550 2.87 -8.65 8.73
CA PRO A 550 1.93 -7.52 8.78
C PRO A 550 0.90 -7.71 9.90
N ALA A 551 0.46 -6.59 10.49
CA ALA A 551 -0.66 -6.53 11.44
C ALA A 551 -0.53 -7.44 12.67
N LYS A 552 0.69 -7.58 13.21
CA LYS A 552 0.90 -8.17 14.53
C LYS A 552 0.75 -7.10 15.60
N SER A 553 0.07 -7.44 16.70
CA SER A 553 -0.15 -6.56 17.84
C SER A 553 1.14 -6.29 18.62
N ASP A 554 2.00 -7.31 18.75
CA ASP A 554 3.27 -7.22 19.46
C ASP A 554 4.43 -7.68 18.56
N TYR A 555 5.37 -6.77 18.28
CA TYR A 555 6.59 -7.05 17.51
C TYR A 555 7.81 -7.37 18.38
N SER A 556 7.69 -7.39 19.71
CA SER A 556 8.71 -7.95 20.62
C SER A 556 8.75 -9.48 20.57
N LEU A 557 7.75 -10.13 19.98
CA LEU A 557 7.75 -11.57 19.80
C LEU A 557 8.58 -11.99 18.58
N PRO A 558 9.54 -12.92 18.68
CA PRO A 558 10.30 -13.42 17.53
C PRO A 558 9.39 -13.94 16.40
N LYS A 559 8.29 -14.63 16.76
CA LYS A 559 7.29 -15.16 15.82
C LYS A 559 6.56 -14.08 15.01
N SER A 560 6.66 -12.80 15.37
CA SER A 560 6.11 -11.67 14.61
C SER A 560 6.98 -11.23 13.43
N TRP A 561 8.12 -11.89 13.21
CA TRP A 561 9.05 -11.63 12.11
C TRP A 561 9.19 -12.86 11.20
N ARG A 562 9.53 -12.63 9.93
CA ARG A 562 9.84 -13.66 8.94
C ARG A 562 11.35 -13.64 8.64
N PRO A 563 12.05 -14.76 8.82
CA PRO A 563 13.42 -14.87 8.32
C PRO A 563 13.40 -14.97 6.79
N VAL A 564 14.18 -14.16 6.09
CA VAL A 564 14.40 -14.32 4.65
C VAL A 564 15.88 -14.55 4.39
N ALA A 565 16.22 -15.67 3.75
CA ALA A 565 17.57 -16.01 3.37
C ALA A 565 17.94 -15.37 2.02
N LEU A 566 18.89 -14.43 2.06
CA LEU A 566 19.55 -13.91 0.88
C LEU A 566 20.72 -14.85 0.53
N LEU A 567 20.51 -15.67 -0.51
CA LEU A 567 21.48 -16.61 -1.09
C LEU A 567 22.19 -16.02 -2.31
N SER A 568 23.27 -16.68 -2.74
CA SER A 568 24.01 -16.36 -3.96
C SER A 568 23.11 -16.20 -5.18
N CYS A 569 23.28 -15.12 -5.94
CA CYS A 569 22.53 -14.95 -7.20
C CYS A 569 22.96 -15.97 -8.27
N VAL A 570 24.23 -16.39 -8.28
CA VAL A 570 24.73 -17.44 -9.18
C VAL A 570 24.19 -18.81 -8.73
N GLY A 571 24.24 -19.11 -7.43
CA GLY A 571 23.64 -20.33 -6.88
C GLY A 571 22.15 -20.46 -7.20
N LYS A 572 21.40 -19.35 -7.16
CA LYS A 572 19.98 -19.33 -7.57
C LYS A 572 19.74 -19.71 -9.02
N VAL A 573 20.71 -19.50 -9.92
CA VAL A 573 20.61 -19.98 -11.32
C VAL A 573 20.62 -21.51 -11.33
N LEU A 574 21.57 -22.14 -10.63
CA LEU A 574 21.66 -23.59 -10.50
C LEU A 574 20.41 -24.18 -9.84
N GLU A 575 20.01 -23.61 -8.70
CA GLU A 575 18.80 -24.02 -7.98
C GLU A 575 17.55 -23.93 -8.87
N ARG A 576 17.47 -22.90 -9.73
CA ARG A 576 16.34 -22.75 -10.65
C ARG A 576 16.33 -23.81 -11.75
N LEU A 577 17.49 -24.16 -12.30
CA LEU A 577 17.60 -25.23 -13.30
C LEU A 577 17.11 -26.57 -12.72
N ILE A 578 17.55 -26.91 -11.50
CA ILE A 578 17.12 -28.12 -10.80
C ILE A 578 15.62 -28.08 -10.48
N ALA A 579 15.11 -26.93 -10.06
CA ALA A 579 13.68 -26.75 -9.79
C ALA A 579 12.83 -26.93 -11.07
N ASP A 580 13.31 -26.42 -12.21
CA ASP A 580 12.63 -26.56 -13.49
C ASP A 580 12.67 -28.03 -13.97
N ARG A 581 13.76 -28.78 -13.74
CA ARG A 581 13.83 -30.24 -14.00
C ARG A 581 12.86 -31.04 -13.13
N LEU A 582 12.84 -30.81 -11.80
CA LEU A 582 11.89 -31.45 -10.88
C LEU A 582 10.44 -31.15 -11.28
N GLN A 583 10.16 -29.94 -11.72
CA GLN A 583 8.85 -29.53 -12.19
C GLN A 583 8.42 -30.24 -13.47
N GLN A 584 9.34 -30.39 -14.44
CA GLN A 584 9.09 -31.15 -15.66
C GLN A 584 8.78 -32.61 -15.34
N LEU A 585 9.56 -33.25 -14.47
CA LEU A 585 9.32 -34.62 -14.01
C LEU A 585 7.96 -34.76 -13.32
N ALA A 586 7.65 -33.85 -12.38
CA ALA A 586 6.38 -33.84 -11.68
C ALA A 586 5.17 -33.74 -12.61
N MET A 587 5.28 -32.98 -13.71
CA MET A 587 4.23 -32.83 -14.72
C MET A 587 4.15 -34.04 -15.65
N LYS A 588 5.29 -34.49 -16.19
CA LYS A 588 5.38 -35.60 -17.15
C LYS A 588 4.84 -36.90 -16.55
N HIS A 589 5.14 -37.15 -15.27
CA HIS A 589 4.80 -38.39 -14.58
C HIS A 589 3.67 -38.22 -13.55
N ASN A 590 3.01 -37.06 -13.47
CA ASN A 590 1.92 -36.76 -12.52
C ASN A 590 2.28 -37.06 -11.04
N LEU A 591 3.51 -36.73 -10.62
CA LEU A 591 4.06 -37.10 -9.30
C LEU A 591 3.44 -36.33 -8.12
N LEU A 592 2.65 -35.29 -8.40
CA LEU A 592 2.05 -34.42 -7.40
C LEU A 592 0.51 -34.49 -7.47
N PRO A 593 -0.17 -34.51 -6.31
CA PRO A 593 -1.62 -34.56 -6.22
C PRO A 593 -2.30 -33.47 -7.05
N GLY A 594 -3.42 -33.81 -7.69
CA GLY A 594 -4.22 -32.87 -8.50
C GLY A 594 -4.75 -31.66 -7.72
N THR A 595 -4.84 -31.78 -6.40
CA THR A 595 -5.41 -30.81 -5.45
C THR A 595 -4.36 -29.89 -4.80
N GLN A 596 -3.08 -30.01 -5.20
CA GLN A 596 -2.00 -29.12 -4.78
C GLN A 596 -1.84 -27.93 -5.76
N PHE A 597 -2.54 -26.83 -5.52
CA PHE A 597 -2.60 -25.69 -6.43
C PHE A 597 -1.38 -24.75 -6.38
N GLY A 598 -0.44 -24.97 -5.45
CA GLY A 598 0.86 -24.30 -5.40
C GLY A 598 1.88 -24.83 -6.42
N ALA A 599 1.60 -25.98 -7.05
CA ALA A 599 2.43 -26.55 -8.12
C ALA A 599 2.33 -25.73 -9.42
N ALA A 600 3.32 -25.86 -10.31
CA ALA A 600 3.35 -25.05 -11.53
C ALA A 600 2.22 -25.35 -12.51
N HIS A 601 1.95 -24.36 -13.37
CA HIS A 601 0.80 -24.28 -14.28
C HIS A 601 -0.59 -24.31 -13.61
N ARG A 602 -0.65 -24.28 -12.27
CA ARG A 602 -1.86 -24.02 -11.49
C ARG A 602 -1.87 -22.58 -10.99
N CYS A 603 -3.04 -22.10 -10.59
CA CYS A 603 -3.19 -20.72 -10.14
C CYS A 603 -4.22 -20.61 -9.01
N THR A 604 -4.15 -19.48 -8.29
CA THR A 604 -5.06 -19.17 -7.19
C THR A 604 -6.52 -19.19 -7.61
N THR A 605 -6.84 -18.68 -8.81
CA THR A 605 -8.21 -18.69 -9.33
C THR A 605 -8.75 -20.12 -9.43
N LYS A 606 -8.00 -21.06 -10.04
CA LYS A 606 -8.42 -22.46 -10.14
C LYS A 606 -8.59 -23.14 -8.77
N ALA A 607 -7.74 -22.82 -7.79
CA ALA A 607 -7.88 -23.35 -6.43
C ALA A 607 -9.20 -22.89 -5.80
N LEU A 608 -9.50 -21.60 -5.92
CA LEU A 608 -10.74 -21.01 -5.43
C LEU A 608 -11.97 -21.57 -6.15
N GLU A 609 -11.88 -21.80 -7.47
CA GLU A 609 -12.95 -22.46 -8.24
C GLU A 609 -13.21 -23.89 -7.74
N TYR A 610 -12.14 -24.66 -7.49
CA TYR A 610 -12.24 -26.01 -6.96
C TYR A 610 -12.89 -26.05 -5.57
N LEU A 611 -12.56 -25.09 -4.69
CA LEU A 611 -13.11 -25.00 -3.34
C LEU A 611 -14.56 -24.48 -3.29
N LEU A 612 -14.88 -23.44 -4.07
CA LEU A 612 -16.16 -22.74 -3.94
C LEU A 612 -17.28 -23.41 -4.74
N THR A 613 -16.97 -24.15 -5.80
CA THR A 613 -17.98 -24.84 -6.61
C THR A 613 -18.87 -25.81 -5.79
N PRO A 614 -18.31 -26.69 -4.93
CA PRO A 614 -19.12 -27.55 -4.06
C PRO A 614 -20.01 -26.75 -3.09
N ILE A 615 -19.52 -25.63 -2.56
CA ILE A 615 -20.31 -24.74 -1.68
C ILE A 615 -21.52 -24.19 -2.45
N TYR A 616 -21.31 -23.67 -3.66
CA TYR A 616 -22.41 -23.19 -4.51
C TYR A 616 -23.45 -24.28 -4.82
N LYS A 617 -23.01 -25.53 -5.04
CA LYS A 617 -23.91 -26.66 -5.26
C LYS A 617 -24.75 -27.00 -4.04
N SER A 618 -24.18 -26.94 -2.84
CA SER A 618 -24.93 -27.20 -1.60
C SER A 618 -26.12 -26.23 -1.39
N PHE A 619 -26.08 -25.04 -2.00
CA PHE A 619 -27.16 -24.05 -1.90
C PHE A 619 -28.35 -24.30 -2.86
N ILE A 620 -28.21 -25.27 -3.75
CA ILE A 620 -29.19 -25.62 -4.77
C ILE A 620 -30.09 -26.76 -4.27
N HIS A 621 -31.31 -26.43 -3.87
CA HIS A 621 -32.35 -27.42 -3.51
C HIS A 621 -33.11 -27.91 -4.76
N PRO A 622 -33.39 -29.22 -4.90
CA PRO A 622 -34.37 -29.72 -5.85
C PRO A 622 -35.77 -29.30 -5.37
N GLY A 623 -36.43 -28.38 -6.08
CA GLY A 623 -37.80 -27.95 -5.79
C GLY A 623 -38.85 -28.96 -6.23
N PHE A 624 -38.74 -30.24 -5.85
CA PHE A 624 -39.80 -31.21 -6.10
C PHE A 624 -40.81 -31.22 -4.95
N LYS A 625 -42.06 -30.91 -5.27
CA LYS A 625 -43.15 -30.63 -4.33
C LYS A 625 -43.85 -31.86 -3.76
N LYS A 626 -43.34 -33.09 -3.92
CA LYS A 626 -44.00 -34.30 -3.39
C LYS A 626 -43.00 -35.37 -2.97
N ALA A 627 -43.32 -35.92 -1.79
CA ALA A 627 -42.83 -37.15 -1.17
C ALA A 627 -41.41 -37.11 -0.55
N GLN A 628 -41.43 -37.35 0.77
CA GLN A 628 -40.41 -37.84 1.71
C GLN A 628 -38.99 -38.08 1.18
N GLU A 629 -38.01 -37.54 1.94
CA GLU A 629 -36.55 -37.74 1.84
C GLU A 629 -35.81 -37.00 0.70
N THR A 630 -35.91 -35.67 0.66
CA THR A 630 -34.98 -34.84 -0.15
C THR A 630 -33.82 -34.34 0.71
N PHE A 631 -32.61 -34.85 0.51
CA PHE A 631 -31.41 -34.49 1.28
C PHE A 631 -31.03 -33.01 1.16
N LYS A 632 -30.95 -32.29 2.30
CA LYS A 632 -30.39 -30.94 2.40
C LYS A 632 -28.88 -31.04 2.59
N TRP A 633 -28.09 -30.68 1.59
CA TRP A 633 -26.63 -30.69 1.70
C TRP A 633 -26.13 -29.42 2.41
N LEU A 634 -25.45 -29.59 3.54
CA LEU A 634 -24.86 -28.53 4.36
C LEU A 634 -23.34 -28.61 4.30
N CYS A 635 -22.66 -27.46 4.23
CA CYS A 635 -21.24 -27.41 3.93
C CYS A 635 -20.44 -26.73 5.06
N THR A 636 -19.30 -27.31 5.44
CA THR A 636 -18.42 -26.77 6.47
C THR A 636 -16.97 -26.86 6.03
N LEU A 637 -16.25 -25.74 6.19
CA LEU A 637 -14.85 -25.61 5.84
C LEU A 637 -14.00 -25.52 7.11
N LEU A 638 -12.90 -26.27 7.13
CA LEU A 638 -11.80 -26.15 8.08
C LEU A 638 -10.54 -25.71 7.33
N SER A 639 -9.94 -24.60 7.74
CA SER A 639 -8.60 -24.18 7.28
C SER A 639 -7.52 -24.60 8.28
N LEU A 640 -6.47 -25.25 7.79
CA LEU A 640 -5.30 -25.66 8.58
C LEU A 640 -4.12 -24.73 8.29
N ASP A 641 -3.33 -24.42 9.31
CA ASP A 641 -2.08 -23.64 9.22
C ASP A 641 -0.90 -24.48 9.72
N ILE A 642 0.08 -24.74 8.85
CA ILE A 642 1.32 -25.43 9.23
C ILE A 642 2.25 -24.45 9.94
N ALA A 643 2.65 -24.77 11.17
CA ALA A 643 3.50 -23.92 11.98
C ALA A 643 4.94 -23.90 11.43
N GLY A 644 5.35 -22.77 10.85
CA GLY A 644 6.71 -22.60 10.33
C GLY A 644 7.03 -23.59 9.21
N ALA A 645 6.16 -23.66 8.21
CA ALA A 645 6.17 -24.65 7.14
C ALA A 645 7.55 -24.98 6.55
N TYR A 646 8.35 -23.98 6.17
CA TYR A 646 9.66 -24.20 5.55
C TYR A 646 10.75 -24.49 6.59
N ASP A 647 10.63 -23.90 7.78
CA ASP A 647 11.67 -23.93 8.81
C ASP A 647 11.76 -25.28 9.52
N HIS A 648 10.68 -26.08 9.49
CA HIS A 648 10.58 -27.37 10.18
C HIS A 648 10.53 -28.59 9.24
N VAL A 649 10.81 -28.42 7.94
CA VAL A 649 10.89 -29.57 7.02
C VAL A 649 12.01 -30.51 7.45
N ARG A 650 11.67 -31.77 7.74
CA ARG A 650 12.68 -32.82 8.00
C ARG A 650 13.30 -33.27 6.68
N CYS A 651 14.55 -32.87 6.45
CA CYS A 651 15.23 -33.09 5.18
C CYS A 651 15.39 -34.57 4.81
N GLN A 652 15.61 -35.46 5.78
CA GLN A 652 15.73 -36.92 5.54
C GLN A 652 14.44 -37.50 4.96
N GLU A 653 13.29 -37.12 5.52
CA GLU A 653 11.99 -37.58 5.04
C GLU A 653 11.67 -37.04 3.64
N LEU A 654 12.02 -35.77 3.39
CA LEU A 654 11.91 -35.21 2.04
C LEU A 654 12.72 -36.02 1.01
N LEU A 655 13.96 -36.42 1.32
CA LEU A 655 14.77 -37.24 0.41
C LEU A 655 14.13 -38.60 0.16
N LYS A 656 13.55 -39.23 1.20
CA LYS A 656 12.80 -40.48 1.07
C LYS A 656 11.58 -40.32 0.18
N ILE A 657 10.78 -39.26 0.35
CA ILE A 657 9.62 -38.99 -0.51
C ILE A 657 10.02 -38.81 -1.98
N LEU A 658 11.15 -38.13 -2.25
CA LEU A 658 11.67 -38.01 -3.62
C LEU A 658 12.10 -39.38 -4.17
N ALA A 659 12.69 -40.24 -3.33
CA ALA A 659 13.02 -41.61 -3.68
C ALA A 659 11.75 -42.43 -4.01
N ASP A 660 10.73 -42.38 -3.16
CA ASP A 660 9.48 -43.12 -3.35
C ASP A 660 8.74 -42.69 -4.63
N LYS A 661 8.93 -41.44 -5.06
CA LYS A 661 8.35 -40.88 -6.29
C LYS A 661 9.19 -41.09 -7.56
N GLY A 662 10.21 -41.94 -7.53
CA GLY A 662 11.00 -42.28 -8.71
C GLY A 662 11.91 -41.16 -9.24
N ILE A 663 12.19 -40.11 -8.46
CA ILE A 663 13.07 -39.01 -8.88
C ILE A 663 14.51 -39.53 -9.04
N PRO A 664 15.23 -39.24 -10.16
CA PRO A 664 16.56 -39.79 -10.42
C PRO A 664 17.57 -39.61 -9.28
N ALA A 665 18.44 -40.59 -9.08
CA ALA A 665 19.43 -40.60 -7.99
C ALA A 665 20.31 -39.33 -7.96
N TRP A 666 20.76 -38.84 -9.12
CA TRP A 666 21.60 -37.63 -9.18
C TRP A 666 20.91 -36.37 -8.64
N ILE A 667 19.59 -36.24 -8.86
CA ILE A 667 18.81 -35.12 -8.32
C ILE A 667 18.65 -35.28 -6.81
N ILE A 668 18.39 -36.50 -6.31
CA ILE A 668 18.29 -36.78 -4.87
C ILE A 668 19.62 -36.45 -4.17
N HIS A 669 20.74 -36.88 -4.74
CA HIS A 669 22.09 -36.60 -4.24
C HIS A 669 22.39 -35.10 -4.25
N TYR A 670 22.01 -34.39 -5.32
CA TYR A 670 22.12 -32.94 -5.39
C TYR A 670 21.28 -32.24 -4.31
N VAL A 671 20.01 -32.64 -4.14
CA VAL A 671 19.12 -32.06 -3.11
C VAL A 671 19.68 -32.33 -1.72
N ARG A 672 20.25 -33.50 -1.45
CA ARG A 672 20.97 -33.77 -0.19
C ARG A 672 22.13 -32.80 0.00
N SER A 673 22.98 -32.60 -1.01
CA SER A 673 24.08 -31.64 -0.95
C SER A 673 23.58 -30.22 -0.68
N PHE A 674 22.47 -29.82 -1.31
CA PHE A 674 21.85 -28.51 -1.12
C PHE A 674 21.29 -28.30 0.30
N LEU A 675 20.76 -29.36 0.93
CA LEU A 675 20.18 -29.30 2.26
C LEU A 675 21.20 -29.48 3.40
N SER A 676 22.38 -30.01 3.10
CA SER A 676 23.44 -30.29 4.09
C SER A 676 24.35 -29.09 4.33
N ALA A 677 24.95 -29.00 5.53
CA ALA A 677 26.00 -28.03 5.88
C ALA A 677 25.70 -26.59 5.43
N ARG A 678 24.53 -26.07 5.80
CA ARG A 678 24.12 -24.69 5.47
C ARG A 678 24.53 -23.74 6.58
N ARG A 679 25.17 -22.64 6.21
CA ARG A 679 25.64 -21.61 7.13
C ARG A 679 24.82 -20.33 6.96
N SER A 680 24.54 -19.66 8.06
CA SER A 680 23.73 -18.44 8.07
C SER A 680 24.28 -17.40 9.03
N ARG A 681 24.00 -16.13 8.72
CA ARG A 681 24.24 -14.98 9.61
C ARG A 681 23.01 -14.08 9.66
N ILE A 682 22.62 -13.63 10.85
CA ILE A 682 21.48 -12.72 11.03
C ILE A 682 21.94 -11.28 10.88
N HIS A 683 21.24 -10.53 10.03
CA HIS A 683 21.46 -9.11 9.83
C HIS A 683 20.24 -8.32 10.31
N PHE A 684 20.45 -7.57 11.40
CA PHE A 684 19.54 -6.52 11.85
C PHE A 684 20.07 -5.15 11.41
N PRO A 685 19.22 -4.11 11.39
CA PRO A 685 19.68 -2.75 11.08
C PRO A 685 20.77 -2.29 12.08
N GLY A 686 22.02 -2.22 11.63
CA GLY A 686 23.17 -1.82 12.46
C GLY A 686 23.83 -2.92 13.28
N PHE A 687 23.37 -4.18 13.17
CA PHE A 687 23.95 -5.32 13.88
C PHE A 687 24.04 -6.55 12.97
N VAL A 688 25.12 -7.31 13.11
CA VAL A 688 25.35 -8.54 12.37
C VAL A 688 25.81 -9.60 13.37
N SER A 689 25.13 -10.75 13.41
CA SER A 689 25.47 -11.86 14.33
C SER A 689 26.73 -12.61 13.91
N ASP A 690 27.16 -13.54 14.74
CA ASP A 690 28.09 -14.60 14.32
C ASP A 690 27.43 -15.60 13.38
N ASP A 691 28.26 -16.42 12.73
CA ASP A 691 27.81 -17.53 11.89
C ASP A 691 27.21 -18.66 12.73
N PHE A 692 26.21 -19.33 12.18
CA PHE A 692 25.65 -20.55 12.74
C PHE A 692 25.20 -21.52 11.64
N TRP A 693 25.13 -22.81 11.98
CA TRP A 693 24.67 -23.86 11.08
C TRP A 693 23.17 -24.11 11.23
N VAL A 694 22.48 -24.26 10.08
CA VAL A 694 21.04 -24.54 10.01
C VAL A 694 20.82 -25.98 9.58
N ASN A 695 20.47 -26.81 10.56
CA ASN A 695 20.39 -28.27 10.39
C ASN A 695 19.00 -28.81 10.05
N ILE A 696 17.98 -27.94 10.08
CA ILE A 696 16.58 -28.28 9.78
C ILE A 696 15.99 -27.32 8.73
N GLY A 697 14.95 -27.77 8.02
CA GLY A 697 14.17 -26.94 7.13
C GLY A 697 14.77 -26.75 5.73
N ILE A 698 14.13 -25.89 4.95
CA ILE A 698 14.52 -25.51 3.59
C ILE A 698 14.63 -23.98 3.49
N PRO A 699 15.61 -23.43 2.75
CA PRO A 699 15.91 -21.99 2.80
C PRO A 699 14.83 -21.11 2.15
N GLN A 700 14.22 -20.23 2.95
CA GLN A 700 13.24 -19.25 2.48
C GLN A 700 13.89 -18.19 1.58
N GLY A 701 13.67 -18.29 0.26
CA GLY A 701 14.27 -17.37 -0.74
C GLY A 701 14.98 -18.10 -1.89
N SER A 702 15.15 -19.41 -1.76
CA SER A 702 15.59 -20.32 -2.82
C SER A 702 14.46 -20.59 -3.84
N PRO A 703 14.74 -20.57 -5.16
CA PRO A 703 13.77 -21.01 -6.17
C PRO A 703 13.49 -22.52 -6.16
N LEU A 704 14.35 -23.34 -5.54
CA LEU A 704 14.19 -24.79 -5.42
C LEU A 704 13.28 -25.19 -4.24
N SER A 705 13.31 -24.42 -3.15
CA SER A 705 12.55 -24.75 -1.94
C SER A 705 11.03 -24.93 -2.15
N PRO A 706 10.31 -24.11 -2.94
CA PRO A 706 8.86 -24.28 -3.13
C PRO A 706 8.46 -25.63 -3.73
N ILE A 707 9.19 -26.15 -4.72
CA ILE A 707 8.86 -27.45 -5.32
C ILE A 707 9.19 -28.59 -4.36
N LEU A 708 10.28 -28.48 -3.59
CA LEU A 708 10.61 -29.44 -2.54
C LEU A 708 9.54 -29.49 -1.44
N PHE A 709 9.02 -28.34 -1.01
CA PHE A 709 7.93 -28.30 -0.02
C PHE A 709 6.64 -28.94 -0.53
N VAL A 710 6.33 -28.71 -1.81
CA VAL A 710 5.17 -29.33 -2.46
C VAL A 710 5.31 -30.84 -2.56
N PHE A 711 6.51 -31.36 -2.82
CA PHE A 711 6.78 -32.80 -2.71
C PHE A 711 6.64 -33.31 -1.27
N PHE A 712 7.24 -32.61 -0.31
CA PHE A 712 7.18 -32.97 1.12
C PHE A 712 5.73 -33.09 1.64
N THR A 713 4.85 -32.17 1.26
CA THR A 713 3.44 -32.18 1.68
C THR A 713 2.53 -33.06 0.83
N SER A 714 3.03 -33.63 -0.27
CA SER A 714 2.19 -34.41 -1.19
C SER A 714 1.55 -35.67 -0.58
N PRO A 715 2.22 -36.46 0.28
CA PRO A 715 1.60 -37.69 0.83
C PRO A 715 0.35 -37.39 1.67
N MET A 716 0.29 -36.23 2.34
CA MET A 716 -0.89 -35.78 3.07
C MET A 716 -2.12 -35.70 2.17
N LEU A 717 -1.97 -35.08 0.98
CA LEU A 717 -3.07 -34.92 0.03
C LEU A 717 -3.43 -36.24 -0.69
N GLU A 718 -2.50 -37.19 -0.75
CA GLU A 718 -2.72 -38.52 -1.34
C GLU A 718 -3.64 -39.37 -0.46
N LYS A 719 -3.55 -39.25 0.88
CA LYS A 719 -4.45 -39.93 1.82
C LYS A 719 -5.93 -39.61 1.56
N PHE A 720 -6.25 -38.33 1.30
CA PHE A 720 -7.62 -37.90 0.97
C PHE A 720 -8.20 -38.56 -0.30
N LYS A 721 -7.34 -39.05 -1.21
CA LYS A 721 -7.79 -39.73 -2.44
C LYS A 721 -8.07 -41.22 -2.22
N GLN A 722 -7.41 -41.84 -1.23
CA GLN A 722 -7.43 -43.28 -1.01
C GLN A 722 -8.60 -43.73 -0.11
N GLU A 723 -9.08 -42.87 0.79
CA GLU A 723 -9.99 -43.25 1.88
C GLU A 723 -11.42 -42.66 1.76
N ASN A 724 -11.86 -42.22 0.58
CA ASN A 724 -13.15 -41.52 0.43
C ASN A 724 -14.36 -42.50 0.34
N PRO A 725 -15.30 -42.51 1.31
CA PRO A 725 -16.51 -43.33 1.25
C PRO A 725 -17.58 -42.74 0.31
N THR A 726 -18.54 -43.57 -0.08
CA THR A 726 -19.56 -43.30 -1.13
C THR A 726 -20.74 -42.40 -0.73
N ILE A 727 -20.85 -41.99 0.54
CA ILE A 727 -22.04 -41.26 1.07
C ILE A 727 -21.75 -39.77 1.37
N ASP A 728 -20.53 -39.40 1.78
CA ASP A 728 -20.14 -38.04 2.14
C ASP A 728 -19.19 -37.41 1.10
N ILE A 729 -19.25 -36.08 0.94
CA ILE A 729 -18.34 -35.35 0.04
C ILE A 729 -17.25 -34.68 0.85
N VAL A 730 -16.04 -35.24 0.82
CA VAL A 730 -14.83 -34.64 1.41
C VAL A 730 -13.92 -34.14 0.31
N ILE A 731 -13.62 -32.84 0.36
CA ILE A 731 -12.75 -32.16 -0.59
C ILE A 731 -11.60 -31.53 0.18
N ALA A 732 -10.39 -31.99 -0.09
CA ALA A 732 -9.17 -31.42 0.45
C ALA A 732 -8.34 -30.80 -0.66
N MET A 733 -7.82 -29.60 -0.42
CA MET A 733 -6.85 -28.97 -1.30
C MET A 733 -5.78 -28.24 -0.50
N SER A 734 -4.64 -27.98 -1.13
CA SER A 734 -3.62 -27.09 -0.57
C SER A 734 -3.08 -26.12 -1.62
N TYR A 735 -2.62 -24.98 -1.15
CA TYR A 735 -1.84 -24.02 -1.93
C TYR A 735 -0.53 -23.80 -1.18
N VAL A 736 0.49 -24.60 -1.49
CA VAL A 736 1.71 -24.66 -0.68
C VAL A 736 1.34 -25.07 0.76
N ASP A 737 1.44 -24.17 1.73
CA ASP A 737 1.21 -24.38 3.16
C ASP A 737 -0.25 -24.16 3.61
N ASP A 738 -1.03 -23.38 2.84
CA ASP A 738 -2.46 -23.17 3.13
C ASP A 738 -3.26 -24.43 2.75
N THR A 739 -3.78 -25.17 3.74
CA THR A 739 -4.58 -26.39 3.52
C THR A 739 -6.04 -26.16 3.93
N TYR A 740 -6.97 -26.64 3.10
CA TYR A 740 -8.40 -26.49 3.29
C TYR A 740 -9.09 -27.86 3.17
N ILE A 741 -9.93 -28.20 4.14
CA ILE A 741 -10.78 -29.40 4.12
C ILE A 741 -12.24 -28.94 4.15
N LEU A 742 -13.01 -29.35 3.15
CA LEU A 742 -14.41 -29.03 2.99
C LEU A 742 -15.22 -30.32 3.07
N VAL A 743 -16.20 -30.35 3.97
CA VAL A 743 -17.12 -31.49 4.11
C VAL A 743 -18.53 -31.03 3.77
N THR A 744 -19.24 -31.88 3.01
CA THR A 744 -20.66 -31.69 2.72
C THR A 744 -21.44 -32.95 3.10
N SER A 745 -22.40 -32.79 4.00
CA SER A 745 -23.31 -33.85 4.48
C SER A 745 -24.67 -33.22 4.88
N PRO A 746 -25.67 -34.03 5.30
CA PRO A 746 -26.97 -33.50 5.71
C PRO A 746 -27.01 -32.62 6.99
N SER A 747 -25.93 -32.58 7.79
CA SER A 747 -25.89 -31.88 9.08
C SER A 747 -24.52 -31.21 9.35
N TYR A 748 -24.52 -30.04 10.01
CA TYR A 748 -23.28 -29.39 10.45
C TYR A 748 -22.53 -30.19 11.52
N LYS A 749 -23.26 -30.84 12.41
CA LYS A 749 -22.70 -31.75 13.42
C LYS A 749 -21.93 -32.90 12.75
N THR A 750 -22.55 -33.57 11.78
CA THR A 750 -21.93 -34.64 10.99
C THR A 750 -20.70 -34.13 10.23
N ASN A 751 -20.76 -32.92 9.65
CA ASN A 751 -19.59 -32.30 9.05
C ASN A 751 -18.45 -32.13 10.06
N CYS A 752 -18.73 -31.68 11.28
CA CYS A 752 -17.72 -31.49 12.32
C CYS A 752 -17.10 -32.80 12.80
N GLU A 753 -17.90 -33.86 12.94
CA GLU A 753 -17.44 -35.21 13.27
C GLU A 753 -16.51 -35.77 12.19
N ILE A 754 -16.86 -35.59 10.92
CA ILE A 754 -16.04 -35.99 9.76
C ILE A 754 -14.75 -35.16 9.71
N LEU A 755 -14.83 -33.85 9.92
CA LEU A 755 -13.67 -32.95 9.95
C LEU A 755 -12.68 -33.33 11.06
N ALA A 756 -13.16 -33.70 12.25
CA ALA A 756 -12.31 -34.17 13.34
C ALA A 756 -11.60 -35.48 12.95
N LYS A 757 -12.31 -36.46 12.39
CA LYS A 757 -11.71 -37.72 11.90
C LYS A 757 -10.61 -37.49 10.86
N TRP A 758 -10.86 -36.61 9.87
CA TRP A 758 -9.85 -36.29 8.86
C TRP A 758 -8.68 -35.50 9.42
N HIS A 759 -8.93 -34.64 10.43
CA HIS A 759 -7.85 -34.00 11.16
C HIS A 759 -6.94 -35.05 11.82
N ASP A 760 -7.50 -36.08 12.45
CA ASP A 760 -6.71 -37.16 13.05
C ASP A 760 -5.90 -37.95 12.02
N VAL A 761 -6.45 -38.20 10.83
CA VAL A 761 -5.72 -38.81 9.70
C VAL A 761 -4.52 -37.94 9.28
N VAL A 762 -4.71 -36.63 9.22
CA VAL A 762 -3.64 -35.66 8.92
C VAL A 762 -2.61 -35.61 10.04
N MET A 763 -3.03 -35.61 11.31
CA MET A 763 -2.11 -35.63 12.47
C MET A 763 -1.31 -36.94 12.54
N GLY A 764 -1.92 -38.08 12.24
CA GLY A 764 -1.25 -39.38 12.15
C GLY A 764 -0.20 -39.43 11.05
N TRP A 765 -0.35 -38.62 9.98
CA TRP A 765 0.72 -38.40 9.01
C TRP A 765 1.77 -37.40 9.50
N ALA A 766 1.35 -36.29 10.13
CA ALA A 766 2.22 -35.17 10.48
C ALA A 766 3.16 -35.46 11.67
N ALA A 767 2.68 -36.16 12.69
CA ALA A 767 3.42 -36.37 13.93
C ALA A 767 4.73 -37.18 13.74
N PRO A 768 4.75 -38.33 13.02
CA PRO A 768 5.99 -39.10 12.80
C PRO A 768 7.07 -38.31 12.05
N ILE A 769 6.65 -37.38 11.18
CA ILE A 769 7.54 -36.56 10.34
C ILE A 769 7.80 -35.17 10.95
N GLY A 770 7.39 -34.95 12.21
CA GLY A 770 7.70 -33.74 12.97
C GLY A 770 7.00 -32.46 12.49
N ILE A 771 5.99 -32.56 11.63
CA ILE A 771 5.18 -31.41 11.22
C ILE A 771 4.24 -31.03 12.36
N ARG A 772 4.21 -29.74 12.68
CA ARG A 772 3.29 -29.18 13.67
C ARG A 772 2.30 -28.26 12.98
N PHE A 773 1.04 -28.37 13.39
CA PHE A 773 0.02 -27.42 13.02
C PHE A 773 -0.27 -26.46 14.18
N ASP A 774 -0.90 -25.33 13.89
CA ASP A 774 -1.25 -24.30 14.86
C ASP A 774 -2.78 -24.14 14.98
N PRO A 775 -3.45 -24.94 15.83
CA PRO A 775 -4.91 -24.87 16.02
C PRO A 775 -5.43 -23.48 16.36
N SER A 776 -4.62 -22.63 16.99
CA SER A 776 -5.00 -21.24 17.32
C SER A 776 -5.25 -20.36 16.08
N LYS A 777 -4.74 -20.77 14.92
CA LYS A 777 -4.95 -20.10 13.64
C LYS A 777 -5.95 -20.81 12.74
N TYR A 778 -6.43 -21.99 13.12
CA TYR A 778 -7.47 -22.66 12.36
C TYR A 778 -8.72 -21.80 12.36
N GLN A 779 -9.49 -21.92 11.28
CA GLN A 779 -10.78 -21.26 11.16
C GLN A 779 -11.80 -22.25 10.64
N VAL A 780 -13.00 -22.22 11.22
CA VAL A 780 -14.15 -23.02 10.86
C VAL A 780 -15.24 -22.10 10.35
N MET A 781 -15.85 -22.45 9.22
CA MET A 781 -16.97 -21.70 8.65
C MET A 781 -18.06 -22.64 8.13
N HIS A 782 -19.28 -22.44 8.62
CA HIS A 782 -20.48 -23.09 8.09
C HIS A 782 -21.08 -22.24 6.98
N PHE A 783 -21.26 -22.83 5.80
CA PHE A 783 -21.86 -22.15 4.65
C PHE A 783 -23.35 -22.44 4.59
N ARG A 784 -24.18 -21.38 4.46
CA ARG A 784 -25.63 -21.52 4.41
C ARG A 784 -26.30 -20.51 3.47
N ARG A 785 -27.46 -20.90 2.94
CA ARG A 785 -28.36 -20.03 2.17
C ARG A 785 -29.21 -19.14 3.11
N SER A 786 -29.50 -17.91 2.69
CA SER A 786 -30.14 -16.85 3.50
C SER A 786 -31.62 -17.10 3.86
N LYS A 787 -32.02 -16.65 5.08
CA LYS A 787 -33.34 -16.63 5.73
C LYS A 787 -33.95 -18.00 6.10
N THR A 788 -33.18 -18.83 6.80
CA THR A 788 -33.79 -19.78 7.73
C THR A 788 -33.92 -19.08 9.09
N THR A 789 -35.05 -19.24 9.79
CA THR A 789 -35.31 -18.66 11.11
C THR A 789 -34.49 -19.33 12.23
N SER A 790 -33.66 -20.32 11.91
CA SER A 790 -32.80 -21.00 12.86
C SER A 790 -31.51 -20.24 13.11
N ASP A 791 -31.05 -20.25 14.36
CA ASP A 791 -29.76 -19.71 14.78
C ASP A 791 -28.61 -20.24 13.92
N TYR A 792 -27.54 -19.45 13.82
CA TYR A 792 -26.32 -19.90 13.16
C TYR A 792 -25.73 -21.07 13.97
N PRO A 793 -25.36 -22.19 13.32
CA PRO A 793 -24.82 -23.35 14.03
C PRO A 793 -23.56 -22.95 14.80
N ASP A 794 -23.49 -23.39 16.05
CA ASP A 794 -22.36 -23.19 16.94
C ASP A 794 -21.49 -24.45 17.07
N ASP A 795 -21.77 -25.47 16.25
CA ASP A 795 -20.99 -26.70 16.14
C ASP A 795 -19.52 -26.38 15.81
N ILE A 796 -18.59 -27.15 16.38
CA ILE A 796 -17.17 -27.07 16.04
C ILE A 796 -16.59 -28.49 16.05
N PRO A 797 -15.64 -28.83 15.16
CA PRO A 797 -14.94 -30.11 15.23
C PRO A 797 -14.28 -30.30 16.60
N ALA A 798 -14.41 -31.51 17.16
CA ALA A 798 -13.77 -31.90 18.41
C ALA A 798 -12.26 -32.07 18.22
N ILE A 799 -11.54 -30.95 18.11
CA ILE A 799 -10.10 -30.88 17.92
C ILE A 799 -9.49 -30.08 19.06
N ASP A 800 -8.43 -30.59 19.67
CA ASP A 800 -7.74 -29.94 20.77
C ASP A 800 -7.24 -28.53 20.39
N GLY A 801 -7.56 -27.55 21.23
CA GLY A 801 -7.21 -26.14 21.03
C GLY A 801 -8.20 -25.35 20.18
N LEU A 802 -9.26 -25.97 19.64
CA LEU A 802 -10.34 -25.25 18.97
C LEU A 802 -11.38 -24.77 19.99
N THR A 803 -11.79 -23.51 19.86
CA THR A 803 -12.86 -22.92 20.67
C THR A 803 -13.82 -22.17 19.77
N LYS A 804 -15.12 -22.19 20.11
CA LYS A 804 -16.16 -21.44 19.38
C LYS A 804 -15.78 -19.96 19.26
N LYS A 805 -15.28 -19.36 20.34
CA LYS A 805 -14.90 -17.95 20.39
C LYS A 805 -13.79 -17.59 19.40
N ASN A 806 -12.72 -18.38 19.30
CA ASN A 806 -11.54 -17.98 18.52
C ASN A 806 -11.50 -18.53 17.10
N ASN A 807 -12.16 -19.67 16.85
CA ASN A 807 -12.00 -20.43 15.61
C ASN A 807 -13.23 -20.43 14.72
N LEU A 808 -14.44 -20.33 15.29
CA LEU A 808 -15.67 -20.26 14.48
C LEU A 808 -15.83 -18.84 13.94
N VAL A 809 -15.98 -18.72 12.62
CA VAL A 809 -16.27 -17.43 11.98
C VAL A 809 -17.75 -17.08 12.20
N PRO A 810 -18.08 -16.02 12.95
CA PRO A 810 -19.47 -15.72 13.30
C PRO A 810 -20.25 -15.14 12.10
N GLU A 811 -21.58 -15.27 12.16
CA GLU A 811 -22.49 -14.68 11.16
C GLU A 811 -22.56 -13.15 11.27
N GLU A 812 -22.65 -12.64 12.51
CA GLU A 812 -22.74 -11.22 12.84
C GLU A 812 -21.60 -10.81 13.78
N ARG A 813 -21.42 -9.49 13.99
CA ARG A 813 -20.46 -9.02 15.00
C ARG A 813 -21.14 -9.14 16.35
N ASP A 814 -20.49 -9.81 17.29
CA ASP A 814 -20.99 -9.88 18.65
C ASP A 814 -21.01 -8.46 19.25
N SER A 815 -22.07 -8.17 20.00
CA SER A 815 -22.17 -6.93 20.78
C SER A 815 -21.09 -6.92 21.86
N ALA A 816 -20.77 -5.72 22.37
CA ALA A 816 -19.75 -5.53 23.39
C ALA A 816 -19.93 -6.53 24.55
N ASP A 817 -18.82 -7.04 25.08
CA ASP A 817 -18.86 -7.93 26.24
C ASP A 817 -19.46 -7.24 27.48
N GLU A 818 -19.71 -8.01 28.54
CA GLU A 818 -20.26 -7.50 29.82
C GLU A 818 -19.41 -6.37 30.44
N ASN A 819 -18.17 -6.17 29.95
CA ASN A 819 -17.25 -5.12 30.37
C ASN A 819 -17.19 -3.92 29.39
N GLY A 820 -18.08 -3.85 28.39
CA GLY A 820 -18.16 -2.75 27.43
C GLY A 820 -17.07 -2.75 26.36
N VAL A 821 -16.33 -3.84 26.18
CA VAL A 821 -15.31 -3.98 25.13
C VAL A 821 -15.96 -4.58 23.88
N GLU A 822 -16.01 -3.82 22.78
CA GLU A 822 -16.46 -4.35 21.48
C GLU A 822 -15.63 -5.57 21.06
N ASP A 823 -16.29 -6.71 20.86
CA ASP A 823 -15.64 -7.91 20.34
C ASP A 823 -15.31 -7.73 18.85
N LYS A 824 -14.01 -7.65 18.54
CA LYS A 824 -13.49 -7.29 17.20
C LYS A 824 -13.52 -8.45 16.19
N ARG A 825 -14.33 -9.49 16.41
CA ARG A 825 -14.39 -10.68 15.55
C ARG A 825 -14.88 -10.37 14.14
N LEU A 826 -14.34 -11.12 13.19
CA LEU A 826 -14.53 -10.87 11.76
C LEU A 826 -15.54 -11.86 11.20
N THR A 827 -16.58 -11.36 10.53
CA THR A 827 -17.63 -12.20 9.91
C THR A 827 -17.23 -12.83 8.57
N HIS A 828 -15.92 -12.90 8.28
CA HIS A 828 -15.40 -13.36 6.99
C HIS A 828 -14.02 -14.01 7.13
N LEU A 829 -13.79 -15.05 6.33
CA LEU A 829 -12.53 -15.77 6.22
C LEU A 829 -11.71 -15.24 5.06
N ARG A 830 -10.38 -15.18 5.23
CA ARG A 830 -9.48 -14.81 4.14
C ARG A 830 -8.94 -16.07 3.45
N ILE A 831 -9.49 -16.42 2.28
CA ILE A 831 -9.07 -17.60 1.52
C ILE A 831 -8.24 -17.15 0.31
N LEU A 832 -6.95 -17.47 0.30
CA LEU A 832 -5.99 -17.14 -0.77
C LEU A 832 -6.02 -15.67 -1.24
N GLY A 833 -6.45 -14.73 -0.37
CA GLY A 833 -6.52 -13.31 -0.67
C GLY A 833 -7.93 -12.75 -0.97
N LEU A 834 -8.95 -13.60 -1.12
CA LEU A 834 -10.37 -13.20 -1.11
C LEU A 834 -10.90 -13.10 0.32
N LEU A 835 -11.84 -12.20 0.57
CA LEU A 835 -12.61 -12.18 1.83
C LEU A 835 -13.95 -12.86 1.56
N VAL A 836 -14.13 -14.04 2.13
CA VAL A 836 -15.27 -14.93 1.90
C VAL A 836 -16.16 -14.92 3.15
N ASP A 837 -17.44 -14.61 2.99
CA ASP A 837 -18.45 -14.70 4.05
C ASP A 837 -19.29 -15.98 3.88
N HIS A 838 -19.98 -16.41 4.94
CA HIS A 838 -20.78 -17.64 5.00
C HIS A 838 -21.92 -17.73 3.95
N ARG A 839 -22.30 -16.60 3.33
CA ARG A 839 -23.33 -16.49 2.28
C ARG A 839 -22.74 -16.29 0.88
N LEU A 840 -21.42 -16.15 0.75
CA LEU A 840 -20.76 -15.71 -0.48
C LEU A 840 -21.38 -14.39 -1.01
N SER A 841 -21.65 -13.44 -0.12
CA SER A 841 -22.19 -12.12 -0.46
C SER A 841 -21.13 -11.21 -1.07
N TRP A 842 -19.86 -11.36 -0.74
CA TRP A 842 -18.72 -10.56 -1.23
C TRP A 842 -18.70 -9.09 -0.78
N ASP A 843 -19.59 -8.68 0.13
CA ASP A 843 -19.65 -7.30 0.63
C ASP A 843 -18.33 -6.84 1.28
N ALA A 844 -17.74 -7.70 2.12
CA ALA A 844 -16.47 -7.41 2.81
C ALA A 844 -15.30 -7.29 1.83
N HIS A 845 -15.24 -8.17 0.82
CA HIS A 845 -14.21 -8.15 -0.21
C HIS A 845 -14.22 -6.83 -1.01
N ILE A 846 -15.41 -6.36 -1.40
CA ILE A 846 -15.58 -5.14 -2.21
C ILE A 846 -15.26 -3.87 -1.41
N THR A 847 -15.64 -3.82 -0.13
CA THR A 847 -15.50 -2.62 0.71
C THR A 847 -14.04 -2.30 1.05
N HIS A 848 -13.18 -3.32 1.08
CA HIS A 848 -11.77 -3.22 1.47
C HIS A 848 -10.85 -2.54 0.43
N MET A 849 -11.34 -2.24 -0.78
CA MET A 849 -10.52 -1.83 -1.93
C MET A 849 -10.39 -0.30 -2.18
N SER A 850 -10.65 0.57 -1.20
CA SER A 850 -10.80 2.03 -1.41
C SER A 850 -9.66 2.92 -0.82
N CYS A 851 -8.59 3.21 -1.58
CA CYS A 851 -7.60 4.24 -1.15
C CYS A 851 -6.77 4.90 -2.29
N TYR A 852 -7.17 6.08 -2.80
CA TYR A 852 -6.36 6.85 -3.79
C TYR A 852 -6.34 8.40 -3.66
N LYS A 853 -6.74 9.00 -2.53
CA LYS A 853 -6.94 10.47 -2.42
C LYS A 853 -5.67 11.35 -2.33
N ARG A 854 -4.45 10.79 -2.27
CA ARG A 854 -3.21 11.55 -1.91
C ARG A 854 -2.19 11.77 -3.04
N ILE A 855 -2.44 11.29 -4.25
CA ILE A 855 -1.46 11.29 -5.35
C ILE A 855 -1.73 12.39 -6.40
N SER A 856 -2.98 12.83 -6.53
CA SER A 856 -3.40 13.85 -7.50
C SER A 856 -4.65 14.58 -7.03
N GLY A 857 -4.74 15.87 -7.32
CA GLY A 857 -5.98 16.65 -7.21
C GLY A 857 -6.68 16.83 -8.56
N SER A 858 -7.68 17.70 -8.59
CA SER A 858 -8.40 18.05 -9.82
C SER A 858 -7.50 18.75 -10.84
N THR A 859 -6.63 19.67 -10.42
CA THR A 859 -5.83 20.51 -11.33
C THR A 859 -4.32 20.28 -11.25
N TRP A 860 -3.87 19.46 -10.31
CA TRP A 860 -2.45 19.22 -10.04
C TRP A 860 -2.15 17.72 -9.89
N GLY A 861 -0.91 17.33 -10.13
CA GLY A 861 -0.46 15.94 -10.14
C GLY A 861 -0.15 15.44 -11.56
N ALA A 862 -0.06 14.11 -11.71
CA ALA A 862 0.32 13.47 -12.98
C ALA A 862 -0.66 13.78 -14.12
N LYS A 863 -0.18 13.68 -15.37
CA LYS A 863 -1.02 13.82 -16.56
C LYS A 863 -2.13 12.77 -16.55
N LEU A 864 -3.24 13.06 -17.24
CA LEU A 864 -4.42 12.18 -17.28
C LEU A 864 -4.05 10.75 -17.73
N MET A 865 -3.16 10.61 -18.71
CA MET A 865 -2.70 9.30 -19.21
C MET A 865 -1.97 8.48 -18.15
N ASP A 866 -1.11 9.13 -17.36
CA ASP A 866 -0.35 8.46 -16.31
C ASP A 866 -1.26 8.05 -15.15
N MET A 867 -2.23 8.91 -14.80
CA MET A 867 -3.26 8.60 -13.80
C MET A 867 -4.19 7.47 -14.25
N ARG A 868 -4.57 7.42 -15.53
CA ARG A 868 -5.32 6.30 -16.13
C ARG A 868 -4.52 5.00 -16.08
N ARG A 869 -3.21 5.05 -16.40
CA ARG A 869 -2.32 3.88 -16.29
C ARG A 869 -2.21 3.39 -14.85
N LEU A 870 -2.15 4.31 -13.88
CA LEU A 870 -2.13 3.97 -12.46
C LEU A 870 -3.41 3.24 -12.04
N TYR A 871 -4.57 3.75 -12.45
CA TYR A 871 -5.86 3.11 -12.22
C TYR A 871 -5.89 1.68 -12.74
N TYR A 872 -5.48 1.46 -14.00
CA TYR A 872 -5.45 0.13 -14.58
C TYR A 872 -4.54 -0.85 -13.86
N THR A 873 -3.36 -0.41 -13.45
CA THR A 873 -2.34 -1.29 -12.89
C THR A 873 -2.51 -1.54 -11.40
N SER A 874 -3.19 -0.62 -10.69
CA SER A 874 -3.15 -0.59 -9.22
C SER A 874 -4.53 -0.55 -8.54
N VAL A 875 -5.60 -0.17 -9.25
CA VAL A 875 -6.98 -0.21 -8.72
C VAL A 875 -7.74 -1.34 -9.39
N ARG A 876 -7.83 -1.28 -10.72
CA ARG A 876 -8.67 -2.17 -11.51
C ARG A 876 -8.22 -3.65 -11.41
N THR A 877 -6.92 -3.90 -11.31
CA THR A 877 -6.35 -5.23 -11.08
C THR A 877 -6.70 -5.81 -9.71
N ILE A 878 -6.81 -4.97 -8.67
CA ILE A 878 -7.24 -5.39 -7.34
C ILE A 878 -8.73 -5.70 -7.37
N ILE A 879 -9.54 -4.82 -7.99
CA ILE A 879 -10.97 -5.04 -8.18
C ILE A 879 -11.25 -6.35 -8.92
N ALA A 880 -10.46 -6.68 -9.95
CA ALA A 880 -10.65 -7.90 -10.74
C ALA A 880 -10.01 -9.16 -10.15
N TYR A 881 -9.41 -9.09 -8.96
CA TYR A 881 -8.73 -10.22 -8.37
C TYR A 881 -9.69 -11.41 -8.19
N ALA A 882 -9.36 -12.56 -8.77
CA ALA A 882 -10.19 -13.76 -8.80
C ALA A 882 -11.65 -13.53 -9.28
N ALA A 883 -11.89 -12.48 -10.09
CA ALA A 883 -13.20 -12.19 -10.69
C ALA A 883 -13.91 -13.38 -11.37
N PRO A 884 -13.20 -14.32 -12.06
CA PRO A 884 -13.87 -15.49 -12.65
C PRO A 884 -14.69 -16.32 -11.65
N VAL A 885 -14.35 -16.25 -10.36
CA VAL A 885 -14.95 -17.03 -9.27
C VAL A 885 -16.18 -16.35 -8.67
N TRP A 886 -16.07 -15.05 -8.34
CA TRP A 886 -17.14 -14.32 -7.64
C TRP A 886 -18.02 -13.45 -8.57
N PHE A 887 -17.54 -13.11 -9.77
CA PHE A 887 -18.30 -12.34 -10.75
C PHE A 887 -19.00 -13.28 -11.75
N VAL A 888 -20.19 -13.73 -11.33
CA VAL A 888 -21.09 -14.55 -12.15
C VAL A 888 -22.40 -13.79 -12.29
N HIS A 889 -22.72 -13.36 -13.52
CA HIS A 889 -23.88 -12.52 -13.84
C HIS A 889 -24.51 -12.98 -15.17
N PHE A 890 -25.83 -13.18 -15.18
CA PHE A 890 -26.63 -13.54 -16.34
C PHE A 890 -27.98 -12.82 -16.31
N GLU A 891 -28.30 -12.12 -17.40
CA GLU A 891 -29.62 -11.53 -17.62
C GLU A 891 -30.71 -12.62 -17.64
N GLY A 892 -31.87 -12.33 -17.05
CA GLY A 892 -33.03 -13.23 -17.03
C GLY A 892 -32.93 -14.46 -16.11
N CYS A 893 -31.79 -14.72 -15.48
CA CYS A 893 -31.62 -15.83 -14.55
C CYS A 893 -31.88 -15.32 -13.11
N GLY A 894 -33.11 -15.49 -12.62
CA GLY A 894 -33.56 -15.07 -11.28
C GLY A 894 -32.90 -15.81 -10.09
N SER A 895 -31.72 -16.40 -10.27
CA SER A 895 -31.01 -17.13 -9.22
C SER A 895 -30.29 -16.19 -8.26
N HIS A 896 -30.54 -16.34 -6.95
CA HIS A 896 -29.85 -15.65 -5.85
C HIS A 896 -28.34 -15.95 -5.74
N LEU A 897 -27.80 -16.83 -6.57
CA LEU A 897 -26.39 -17.28 -6.60
C LEU A 897 -25.48 -16.42 -7.49
N GLN A 898 -26.05 -15.38 -8.13
CA GLN A 898 -25.28 -14.39 -8.88
C GLN A 898 -24.85 -13.23 -8.00
N ILE A 899 -23.86 -12.46 -8.46
CA ILE A 899 -23.49 -11.21 -7.79
C ILE A 899 -24.70 -10.27 -7.72
N ARG A 900 -25.00 -9.76 -6.53
CA ARG A 900 -26.13 -8.84 -6.33
C ARG A 900 -25.91 -7.54 -7.10
N GLN A 901 -26.96 -7.03 -7.74
CA GLN A 901 -26.89 -5.78 -8.50
C GLN A 901 -26.39 -4.59 -7.65
N LYS A 902 -26.77 -4.54 -6.36
CA LYS A 902 -26.27 -3.54 -5.39
C LYS A 902 -24.74 -3.53 -5.25
N LEU A 903 -24.09 -4.68 -5.36
CA LEU A 903 -22.63 -4.81 -5.28
C LEU A 903 -21.94 -4.37 -6.57
N VAL A 904 -22.52 -4.75 -7.71
CA VAL A 904 -22.10 -4.23 -9.02
C VAL A 904 -22.18 -2.70 -9.02
N TYR A 905 -23.24 -2.13 -8.45
CA TYR A 905 -23.40 -0.69 -8.27
C TYR A 905 -22.34 -0.08 -7.34
N LYS A 906 -22.00 -0.72 -6.21
CA LYS A 906 -20.90 -0.25 -5.33
C LYS A 906 -19.57 -0.20 -6.08
N LEU A 907 -19.24 -1.25 -6.84
CA LEU A 907 -18.02 -1.30 -7.67
C LEU A 907 -18.03 -0.24 -8.76
N GLN A 908 -19.17 -0.04 -9.42
CA GLN A 908 -19.32 0.97 -10.45
C GLN A 908 -19.16 2.37 -9.86
N THR A 909 -19.71 2.63 -8.67
CA THR A 909 -19.55 3.88 -7.93
C THR A 909 -18.09 4.13 -7.56
N LEU A 910 -17.37 3.11 -7.11
CA LEU A 910 -15.93 3.20 -6.82
C LEU A 910 -15.13 3.53 -8.08
N GLN A 911 -15.37 2.84 -9.20
CA GLN A 911 -14.74 3.15 -10.49
C GLN A 911 -15.05 4.60 -10.90
N ASN A 912 -16.33 5.02 -10.85
CA ASN A 912 -16.75 6.36 -11.20
C ASN A 912 -16.05 7.43 -10.34
N PHE A 913 -15.90 7.17 -9.05
CA PHE A 913 -15.14 8.04 -8.14
C PHE A 913 -13.68 8.15 -8.62
N CYS A 914 -13.00 7.04 -8.91
CA CYS A 914 -11.64 7.05 -9.45
C CYS A 914 -11.55 7.81 -10.78
N LEU A 915 -12.48 7.58 -11.71
CA LEU A 915 -12.49 8.25 -13.02
C LEU A 915 -12.64 9.77 -12.89
N ARG A 916 -13.49 10.25 -11.98
CA ARG A 916 -13.63 11.68 -11.69
C ARG A 916 -12.35 12.30 -11.13
N GLN A 917 -11.65 11.58 -10.24
CA GLN A 917 -10.35 12.03 -9.73
C GLN A 917 -9.27 12.07 -10.84
N ILE A 918 -9.23 11.05 -11.70
CA ILE A 918 -8.28 10.96 -12.83
C ILE A 918 -8.53 12.07 -13.85
N SER A 919 -9.79 12.36 -14.15
CA SER A 919 -10.19 13.37 -15.14
C SER A 919 -10.21 14.81 -14.62
N GLY A 920 -10.39 15.02 -13.30
CA GLY A 920 -10.73 16.33 -12.76
C GLY A 920 -12.17 16.76 -13.08
N ALA A 921 -13.02 15.82 -13.50
CA ALA A 921 -14.43 16.08 -13.79
C ALA A 921 -15.24 16.36 -12.51
N PHE A 922 -16.28 17.19 -12.65
CA PHE A 922 -17.22 17.46 -11.56
C PHE A 922 -18.04 16.23 -11.20
N ARG A 923 -18.59 16.21 -9.99
CA ARG A 923 -19.46 15.13 -9.50
C ARG A 923 -20.67 14.92 -10.41
N GLN A 924 -21.23 16.01 -10.93
CA GLN A 924 -22.39 16.08 -11.81
C GLN A 924 -22.10 15.58 -13.24
N THR A 925 -20.83 15.38 -13.62
CA THR A 925 -20.52 14.77 -14.91
C THR A 925 -21.02 13.33 -14.93
N ALA A 926 -21.81 13.01 -15.96
CA ALA A 926 -22.38 11.68 -16.16
C ALA A 926 -21.26 10.63 -16.30
N SER A 927 -21.37 9.53 -15.55
CA SER A 927 -20.36 8.47 -15.54
C SER A 927 -20.12 7.90 -16.93
N MET A 928 -21.17 7.63 -17.70
CA MET A 928 -21.05 7.04 -19.04
C MET A 928 -20.23 7.90 -20.00
N VAL A 929 -20.33 9.23 -19.89
CA VAL A 929 -19.51 10.17 -20.66
C VAL A 929 -18.04 10.06 -20.25
N LEU A 930 -17.74 9.90 -18.96
CA LEU A 930 -16.36 9.69 -18.49
C LEU A 930 -15.79 8.35 -18.94
N HIS A 931 -16.60 7.28 -18.95
CA HIS A 931 -16.17 5.99 -19.48
C HIS A 931 -15.76 6.09 -20.95
N LYS A 932 -16.58 6.76 -21.78
CA LYS A 932 -16.30 7.02 -23.18
C LYS A 932 -15.04 7.87 -23.37
N GLU A 933 -14.98 9.05 -22.75
CA GLU A 933 -13.89 10.01 -22.93
C GLU A 933 -12.54 9.46 -22.44
N LEU A 934 -12.55 8.64 -21.39
CA LEU A 934 -11.34 7.98 -20.90
C LEU A 934 -11.08 6.63 -21.58
N HIS A 935 -11.97 6.17 -22.46
CA HIS A 935 -11.94 4.84 -23.08
C HIS A 935 -11.69 3.75 -22.02
N ILE A 936 -12.58 3.69 -21.02
CA ILE A 936 -12.56 2.74 -19.90
C ILE A 936 -13.94 2.12 -19.79
N ASP A 937 -14.03 0.82 -20.06
CA ASP A 937 -15.27 0.06 -19.94
C ASP A 937 -15.92 0.23 -18.55
N PRO A 938 -17.25 0.24 -18.46
CA PRO A 938 -17.97 0.02 -17.21
C PRO A 938 -17.44 -1.21 -16.48
N ILE A 939 -17.41 -1.18 -15.14
CA ILE A 939 -16.64 -2.17 -14.37
C ILE A 939 -17.23 -3.57 -14.55
N ALA A 940 -18.55 -3.67 -14.69
CA ALA A 940 -19.25 -4.92 -14.95
C ALA A 940 -18.82 -5.56 -16.28
N ILE A 941 -18.73 -4.78 -17.36
CA ILE A 941 -18.26 -5.25 -18.68
C ILE A 941 -16.82 -5.76 -18.57
N TYR A 942 -15.95 -5.00 -17.89
CA TYR A 942 -14.57 -5.40 -17.70
C TYR A 942 -14.44 -6.70 -16.89
N LEU A 943 -15.18 -6.83 -15.79
CA LEU A 943 -15.18 -8.04 -14.96
C LEU A 943 -15.73 -9.25 -15.72
N GLN A 944 -16.81 -9.07 -16.49
CA GLN A 944 -17.36 -10.10 -17.37
C GLN A 944 -16.33 -10.56 -18.40
N ARG A 945 -15.61 -9.63 -19.03
CA ARG A 945 -14.53 -9.93 -19.98
C ARG A 945 -13.44 -10.79 -19.33
N ILE A 946 -12.92 -10.38 -18.17
CA ILE A 946 -11.85 -11.12 -17.47
C ILE A 946 -12.34 -12.52 -17.07
N ALA A 947 -13.56 -12.62 -16.55
CA ALA A 947 -14.18 -13.89 -16.21
C ALA A 947 -14.33 -14.80 -17.44
N MET A 948 -14.84 -14.26 -18.55
CA MET A 948 -15.03 -15.01 -19.80
C MET A 948 -13.71 -15.49 -20.39
N SER A 949 -12.70 -14.63 -20.51
CA SER A 949 -11.38 -15.01 -21.02
C SER A 949 -10.71 -16.07 -20.14
N HIS A 950 -10.95 -16.06 -18.82
CA HIS A 950 -10.48 -17.14 -17.95
C HIS A 950 -11.15 -18.47 -18.31
N ARG A 951 -12.49 -18.51 -18.33
CA ARG A 951 -13.28 -19.73 -18.62
C ARG A 951 -12.89 -20.35 -19.96
N LEU A 952 -12.84 -19.55 -21.02
CA LEU A 952 -12.43 -19.96 -22.37
C LEU A 952 -11.04 -20.63 -22.40
N ARG A 953 -10.07 -20.11 -21.64
CA ARG A 953 -8.71 -20.67 -21.56
C ARG A 953 -8.65 -21.98 -20.78
N THR A 954 -9.63 -22.23 -19.91
CA THR A 954 -9.63 -23.37 -18.98
C THR A 954 -10.42 -24.59 -19.47
N LEU A 955 -11.40 -24.42 -20.37
CA LEU A 955 -12.29 -25.50 -20.85
C LEU A 955 -11.56 -26.80 -21.23
N ASN A 956 -10.42 -26.70 -21.93
CA ASN A 956 -9.69 -27.87 -22.42
C ASN A 956 -8.54 -28.32 -21.50
N THR A 957 -8.49 -27.84 -20.27
CA THR A 957 -7.39 -28.17 -19.33
C THR A 957 -7.70 -29.43 -18.51
N PRO A 958 -6.71 -30.27 -18.18
CA PRO A 958 -6.91 -31.46 -17.34
C PRO A 958 -7.54 -31.12 -15.98
N GLU A 959 -7.23 -29.95 -15.41
CA GLU A 959 -7.84 -29.52 -14.15
C GLU A 959 -9.32 -29.20 -14.30
N HIS A 960 -9.74 -28.62 -15.43
CA HIS A 960 -11.16 -28.40 -15.71
C HIS A 960 -11.88 -29.72 -15.92
N LYS A 961 -11.30 -30.68 -16.66
CA LYS A 961 -11.87 -32.02 -16.79
C LYS A 961 -12.06 -32.68 -15.42
N ARG A 962 -11.03 -32.70 -14.58
CA ARG A 962 -11.15 -33.20 -13.19
C ARG A 962 -12.19 -32.45 -12.36
N LEU A 963 -12.31 -31.12 -12.54
CA LEU A 963 -13.36 -30.34 -11.91
C LEU A 963 -14.75 -30.79 -12.39
N MET A 964 -14.95 -31.02 -13.69
CA MET A 964 -16.22 -31.51 -14.25
C MET A 964 -16.50 -32.98 -13.88
N ASP A 965 -15.49 -33.84 -13.87
CA ASP A 965 -15.60 -35.25 -13.49
C ASP A 965 -15.95 -35.38 -12.00
N SER A 966 -15.25 -34.65 -11.12
CA SER A 966 -15.58 -34.57 -9.70
C SER A 966 -16.97 -33.97 -9.49
N GLN A 967 -17.38 -32.99 -10.30
CA GLN A 967 -18.74 -32.46 -10.26
C GLN A 967 -19.81 -33.50 -10.61
N GLN A 968 -19.52 -34.51 -11.45
CA GLN A 968 -20.44 -35.58 -11.85
C GLN A 968 -20.41 -36.80 -10.91
N GLN A 969 -19.30 -37.01 -10.20
CA GLN A 969 -19.10 -38.12 -9.26
C GLN A 969 -19.58 -37.80 -7.84
N LEU A 970 -19.41 -36.56 -7.39
CA LEU A 970 -19.65 -36.19 -5.99
C LEU A 970 -21.13 -36.08 -5.59
N TYR A 971 -22.07 -35.99 -6.53
CA TYR A 971 -23.52 -35.89 -6.22
C TYR A 971 -24.33 -36.95 -6.98
N PRO A 972 -24.35 -38.21 -6.51
CA PRO A 972 -25.16 -39.27 -7.10
C PRO A 972 -26.64 -38.85 -7.14
N GLY A 973 -27.31 -38.99 -8.30
CA GLY A 973 -28.74 -38.65 -8.48
C GLY A 973 -29.04 -37.23 -8.99
N MET A 974 -28.07 -36.31 -9.03
CA MET A 974 -28.27 -34.94 -9.57
C MET A 974 -28.10 -34.83 -11.10
N ARG A 975 -27.80 -35.95 -11.78
CA ARG A 975 -27.26 -36.02 -13.15
C ARG A 975 -28.20 -35.55 -14.27
N SER A 976 -29.49 -35.30 -14.01
CA SER A 976 -30.45 -34.86 -15.05
C SER A 976 -31.52 -33.89 -14.55
N SER A 977 -31.22 -33.04 -13.57
CA SER A 977 -32.20 -32.08 -13.06
C SER A 977 -32.05 -30.70 -13.70
N ALA A 978 -33.17 -30.08 -14.07
CA ALA A 978 -33.23 -28.67 -14.52
C ALA A 978 -32.57 -27.68 -13.53
N VAL A 979 -32.40 -28.14 -12.28
CA VAL A 979 -31.80 -27.46 -11.16
C VAL A 979 -30.26 -27.41 -11.27
N PHE A 980 -29.61 -28.45 -11.79
CA PHE A 980 -28.17 -28.45 -12.11
C PHE A 980 -27.89 -27.60 -13.37
N ASP A 981 -28.76 -27.65 -14.38
CA ASP A 981 -28.68 -26.80 -15.57
C ASP A 981 -28.92 -25.31 -15.25
N ALA A 982 -29.62 -25.01 -14.16
CA ALA A 982 -29.80 -23.65 -13.66
C ALA A 982 -28.58 -23.07 -12.92
N HIS A 983 -27.53 -23.87 -12.64
CA HIS A 983 -26.37 -23.41 -11.87
C HIS A 983 -25.60 -22.30 -12.62
N PRO A 984 -25.36 -21.12 -12.01
CA PRO A 984 -24.70 -20.00 -12.70
C PRO A 984 -23.30 -20.34 -13.24
N TYR A 985 -22.51 -21.07 -12.45
CA TYR A 985 -21.18 -21.53 -12.88
C TYR A 985 -21.23 -22.49 -14.07
N LYS A 986 -22.16 -23.47 -14.10
CA LYS A 986 -22.36 -24.35 -15.26
C LYS A 986 -22.76 -23.54 -16.50
N LYS A 987 -23.78 -22.69 -16.38
CA LYS A 987 -24.20 -21.76 -17.45
C LYS A 987 -23.05 -20.89 -17.97
N ALA A 988 -22.13 -20.47 -17.09
CA ALA A 988 -20.96 -19.69 -17.49
C ALA A 988 -19.97 -20.47 -18.35
N TYR A 989 -19.81 -21.75 -18.07
CA TYR A 989 -18.93 -22.63 -18.84
C TYR A 989 -19.61 -23.15 -20.12
N ASP A 990 -20.92 -23.42 -20.09
CA ASP A 990 -21.70 -23.76 -21.30
C ASP A 990 -21.68 -22.59 -22.31
N LEU A 991 -21.84 -21.36 -21.80
CA LEU A 991 -21.69 -20.15 -22.61
C LEU A 991 -20.26 -20.01 -23.16
N ALA A 992 -19.24 -20.26 -22.32
CA ALA A 992 -17.85 -20.22 -22.78
C ALA A 992 -17.58 -21.29 -23.85
N GLU A 993 -18.14 -22.50 -23.73
CA GLU A 993 -18.02 -23.56 -24.73
C GLU A 993 -18.65 -23.15 -26.06
N THR A 994 -19.86 -22.61 -26.00
CA THR A 994 -20.57 -22.06 -27.19
C THR A 994 -19.73 -20.97 -27.86
N LEU A 995 -19.21 -20.02 -27.09
CA LEU A 995 -18.34 -18.95 -27.62
C LEU A 995 -17.04 -19.50 -28.19
N LEU A 996 -16.46 -20.54 -27.60
CA LEU A 996 -15.25 -21.18 -28.12
C LEU A 996 -15.50 -21.79 -29.51
N LEU A 997 -16.68 -22.37 -29.73
CA LEU A 997 -17.09 -22.86 -31.05
C LEU A 997 -17.23 -21.70 -32.04
N THR A 998 -17.87 -20.60 -31.65
CA THR A 998 -17.97 -19.39 -32.49
C THR A 998 -16.59 -18.86 -32.89
N ILE A 999 -15.66 -18.75 -31.93
CA ILE A 999 -14.27 -18.32 -32.15
C ILE A 999 -13.57 -19.23 -33.16
N LYS A 1000 -13.72 -20.56 -33.02
CA LYS A 1000 -13.15 -21.52 -33.98
C LYS A 1000 -13.75 -21.33 -35.37
N VAL A 1001 -15.07 -21.17 -35.50
CA VAL A 1001 -15.74 -20.94 -36.79
C VAL A 1001 -15.27 -19.64 -37.44
N GLU A 1002 -15.11 -18.56 -36.68
CA GLU A 1002 -14.55 -17.28 -37.16
C GLU A 1002 -13.13 -17.47 -37.70
N LEU A 1003 -12.27 -18.22 -36.98
CA LEU A 1003 -10.92 -18.56 -37.43
C LEU A 1003 -10.89 -19.38 -38.73
N TYR A 1004 -11.86 -20.28 -38.94
CA TYR A 1004 -11.95 -21.06 -40.18
C TYR A 1004 -12.51 -20.24 -41.36
N ARG A 1005 -13.30 -19.19 -41.10
CA ARG A 1005 -13.91 -18.34 -42.14
C ARG A 1005 -13.01 -17.20 -42.61
N VAL A 1006 -12.14 -16.67 -41.76
CA VAL A 1006 -11.20 -15.62 -42.16
C VAL A 1006 -10.00 -16.27 -42.87
N LYS A 1007 -9.79 -15.93 -44.15
CA LYS A 1007 -8.59 -16.31 -44.93
C LYS A 1007 -7.33 -15.65 -44.33
N PHE A 1008 -6.85 -16.13 -43.19
CA PHE A 1008 -5.57 -15.73 -42.63
C PHE A 1008 -4.41 -16.51 -43.28
N PRO A 1009 -3.19 -15.94 -43.37
CA PRO A 1009 -2.00 -16.63 -43.88
C PRO A 1009 -1.50 -17.78 -42.98
N VAL A 1010 -2.10 -18.00 -41.80
CA VAL A 1010 -1.72 -19.04 -40.85
C VAL A 1010 -2.93 -19.96 -40.58
N PRO A 1011 -2.83 -21.29 -40.80
CA PRO A 1011 -3.94 -22.21 -40.57
C PRO A 1011 -4.45 -22.16 -39.11
N ALA A 1012 -5.77 -22.18 -38.92
CA ALA A 1012 -6.41 -22.19 -37.60
C ALA A 1012 -5.86 -23.29 -36.67
N ALA A 1013 -5.48 -24.44 -37.23
CA ALA A 1013 -4.81 -25.53 -36.51
C ALA A 1013 -3.47 -25.11 -35.86
N LYS A 1014 -2.67 -24.28 -36.54
CA LYS A 1014 -1.37 -23.79 -36.04
C LYS A 1014 -1.56 -22.76 -34.91
N ILE A 1015 -2.59 -21.92 -34.99
CA ILE A 1015 -2.96 -20.99 -33.92
C ILE A 1015 -3.44 -21.76 -32.68
N TRP A 1016 -4.30 -22.76 -32.87
CA TRP A 1016 -4.89 -23.51 -31.76
C TRP A 1016 -3.94 -24.50 -31.09
N GLY A 1017 -2.94 -25.00 -31.84
CA GLY A 1017 -1.85 -25.84 -31.35
C GLY A 1017 -0.86 -25.09 -30.45
N ASN A 1018 -0.73 -23.77 -30.59
CA ASN A 1018 0.13 -22.94 -29.75
C ASN A 1018 -0.66 -22.25 -28.61
N LYS A 1019 -0.35 -22.58 -27.35
CA LYS A 1019 -1.03 -22.00 -26.16
C LYS A 1019 -0.97 -20.47 -26.11
N LYS A 1020 0.14 -19.85 -26.49
CA LYS A 1020 0.32 -18.40 -26.46
C LYS A 1020 -0.58 -17.75 -27.50
N SER A 1021 -0.48 -18.18 -28.75
CA SER A 1021 -1.29 -17.66 -29.86
C SER A 1021 -2.79 -17.86 -29.64
N ARG A 1022 -3.20 -19.04 -29.14
CA ARG A 1022 -4.60 -19.29 -28.75
C ARG A 1022 -5.10 -18.31 -27.69
N ASN A 1023 -4.30 -18.05 -26.65
CA ASN A 1023 -4.68 -17.12 -25.58
C ASN A 1023 -4.76 -15.67 -26.06
N GLU A 1024 -3.88 -15.25 -26.97
CA GLU A 1024 -3.91 -13.93 -27.59
C GLU A 1024 -5.22 -13.72 -28.36
N TYR A 1025 -5.63 -14.71 -29.16
CA TYR A 1025 -6.88 -14.63 -29.93
C TYR A 1025 -8.14 -14.63 -29.05
N ILE A 1026 -8.18 -15.46 -28.01
CA ILE A 1026 -9.27 -15.45 -27.02
C ILE A 1026 -9.42 -14.07 -26.36
N ASN A 1027 -8.30 -13.42 -26.03
CA ASN A 1027 -8.32 -12.10 -25.41
C ASN A 1027 -8.79 -11.02 -26.41
N ASP A 1028 -8.33 -11.07 -27.67
CA ASP A 1028 -8.79 -10.17 -28.74
C ASP A 1028 -10.31 -10.24 -28.93
N TYR A 1029 -10.84 -11.45 -29.10
CA TYR A 1029 -12.28 -11.65 -29.25
C TYR A 1029 -13.06 -11.09 -28.05
N ALA A 1030 -12.61 -11.37 -26.83
CA ALA A 1030 -13.25 -10.88 -25.62
C ALA A 1030 -13.17 -9.34 -25.48
N GLU A 1031 -12.12 -8.71 -25.99
CA GLU A 1031 -11.98 -7.25 -26.06
C GLU A 1031 -12.94 -6.63 -27.08
N ARG A 1032 -13.10 -7.24 -28.26
CA ARG A 1032 -14.08 -6.81 -29.26
C ARG A 1032 -15.52 -6.88 -28.73
N GLN A 1033 -15.88 -7.96 -28.03
CA GLN A 1033 -17.19 -8.11 -27.41
C GLN A 1033 -17.45 -7.06 -26.31
N ALA A 1034 -16.46 -6.80 -25.44
CA ALA A 1034 -16.57 -5.77 -24.41
C ALA A 1034 -16.71 -4.36 -25.00
N LEU A 1035 -16.03 -4.08 -26.11
CA LEU A 1035 -16.14 -2.82 -26.83
C LEU A 1035 -17.56 -2.66 -27.41
N ALA A 1036 -18.08 -3.67 -28.11
CA ALA A 1036 -19.43 -3.66 -28.65
C ALA A 1036 -20.49 -3.41 -27.56
N MET A 1037 -20.37 -4.10 -26.42
CA MET A 1037 -21.30 -3.94 -25.30
C MET A 1037 -21.20 -2.56 -24.65
N SER A 1038 -20.00 -1.96 -24.60
CA SER A 1038 -19.82 -0.58 -24.13
C SER A 1038 -20.44 0.44 -25.09
N SER A 1039 -20.33 0.22 -26.40
CA SER A 1039 -21.01 1.02 -27.42
C SER A 1039 -22.54 0.95 -27.30
N MET A 1040 -23.09 -0.25 -27.09
CA MET A 1040 -24.54 -0.41 -26.88
C MET A 1040 -25.05 0.38 -25.67
N LEU A 1041 -24.36 0.30 -24.52
CA LEU A 1041 -24.71 1.09 -23.32
C LEU A 1041 -24.58 2.60 -23.55
N TRP A 1042 -23.68 3.02 -24.44
CA TRP A 1042 -23.55 4.42 -24.85
C TRP A 1042 -24.75 4.89 -25.66
N ASP A 1043 -25.20 4.08 -26.63
CA ASP A 1043 -26.36 4.39 -27.46
C ASP A 1043 -27.64 4.47 -26.61
N GLU A 1044 -27.83 3.52 -25.69
CA GLU A 1044 -28.96 3.51 -24.76
C GLU A 1044 -28.95 4.76 -23.85
N TYR A 1045 -27.77 5.18 -23.38
CA TYR A 1045 -27.62 6.43 -22.63
C TYR A 1045 -28.01 7.66 -23.48
N LEU A 1046 -27.62 7.69 -24.76
CA LEU A 1046 -27.98 8.78 -25.67
C LEU A 1046 -29.49 8.82 -25.92
N GLU A 1047 -30.14 7.67 -26.12
CA GLU A 1047 -31.59 7.57 -26.29
C GLU A 1047 -32.35 8.08 -25.07
N ARG A 1048 -31.99 7.61 -23.86
CA ARG A 1048 -32.61 8.07 -22.61
C ARG A 1048 -32.45 9.58 -22.43
N ARG A 1049 -31.25 10.09 -22.70
CA ARG A 1049 -30.97 11.54 -22.66
C ARG A 1049 -31.84 12.31 -23.64
N ASN A 1050 -31.99 11.84 -24.87
CA ASN A 1050 -32.80 12.49 -25.89
C ASN A 1050 -34.29 12.52 -25.52
N LYS A 1051 -34.81 11.45 -24.91
CA LYS A 1051 -36.19 11.37 -24.42
C LYS A 1051 -36.47 12.33 -23.24
N SER A 1052 -35.44 12.62 -22.42
CA SER A 1052 -35.56 13.51 -21.25
C SER A 1052 -35.49 15.03 -21.55
N SER A 1053 -35.23 15.42 -22.80
CA SER A 1053 -35.06 16.83 -23.19
C SER A 1053 -36.39 17.61 -23.24
N ARG A 1054 -36.88 18.01 -22.06
CA ARG A 1054 -37.77 19.18 -21.87
C ARG A 1054 -36.99 20.44 -21.42
N THR A 1055 -35.65 20.42 -21.40
CA THR A 1055 -34.81 21.53 -20.92
C THR A 1055 -34.22 22.38 -22.05
N LEU A 1056 -34.34 23.71 -21.89
CA LEU A 1056 -34.15 24.85 -22.80
C LEU A 1056 -32.83 25.01 -23.61
N PHE A 1057 -31.96 24.00 -23.74
CA PHE A 1057 -30.76 24.09 -24.61
C PHE A 1057 -30.66 22.94 -25.61
N ASN A 1058 -31.00 23.25 -26.87
CA ASN A 1058 -30.88 22.37 -28.05
C ASN A 1058 -29.44 22.00 -28.45
N VAL A 1059 -28.41 22.21 -27.61
CA VAL A 1059 -27.00 21.95 -27.97
C VAL A 1059 -26.45 20.78 -27.18
N ARG A 1060 -26.23 19.65 -27.85
CA ARG A 1060 -25.52 18.49 -27.28
C ARG A 1060 -24.07 18.90 -26.95
N PRO A 1061 -23.58 18.63 -25.72
CA PRO A 1061 -22.18 18.86 -25.38
C PRO A 1061 -21.27 18.01 -26.28
N VAL A 1062 -20.04 18.48 -26.53
CA VAL A 1062 -19.10 17.84 -27.46
C VAL A 1062 -18.82 16.38 -27.07
N ALA A 1063 -18.69 16.08 -25.78
CA ALA A 1063 -18.46 14.73 -25.28
C ALA A 1063 -19.64 13.77 -25.55
N ALA A 1064 -20.85 14.30 -25.78
CA ALA A 1064 -22.03 13.53 -26.18
C ALA A 1064 -22.14 13.30 -27.70
N LYS A 1065 -21.24 13.89 -28.51
CA LYS A 1065 -21.14 13.61 -29.96
C LYS A 1065 -20.11 12.50 -30.22
N GLY A 1066 -20.28 11.75 -31.30
CA GLY A 1066 -19.34 10.71 -31.73
C GLY A 1066 -19.48 9.37 -31.01
N GLU A 1067 -18.84 8.35 -31.58
CA GLU A 1067 -18.87 6.95 -31.15
C GLU A 1067 -17.92 6.64 -29.99
N TRP A 1068 -18.09 5.47 -29.35
CA TRP A 1068 -17.20 4.96 -28.32
C TRP A 1068 -15.88 4.45 -28.92
N LEU A 1069 -14.97 5.37 -29.22
CA LEU A 1069 -13.68 5.04 -29.83
C LEU A 1069 -12.50 5.59 -29.04
N LYS A 1070 -11.30 5.06 -29.31
CA LYS A 1070 -10.06 5.42 -28.62
C LYS A 1070 -9.61 6.84 -28.92
N GLU A 1071 -10.01 7.41 -30.05
CA GLU A 1071 -9.71 8.76 -30.52
C GLU A 1071 -10.21 9.82 -29.51
N ASN A 1072 -11.29 9.54 -28.78
CA ASN A 1072 -11.75 10.41 -27.70
C ASN A 1072 -10.69 10.59 -26.60
N LEU A 1073 -9.91 9.55 -26.29
CA LEU A 1073 -8.83 9.61 -25.32
C LEU A 1073 -7.60 10.35 -25.87
N GLU A 1074 -7.33 10.22 -27.18
CA GLU A 1074 -6.14 10.82 -27.81
C GLU A 1074 -6.14 12.35 -27.75
N CYS A 1075 -7.30 13.01 -27.66
CA CYS A 1075 -7.37 14.48 -27.52
C CYS A 1075 -6.74 15.01 -26.22
N TYR A 1076 -6.55 14.16 -25.21
CA TYR A 1076 -5.91 14.50 -23.94
C TYR A 1076 -4.41 14.23 -23.91
N LYS A 1077 -3.86 13.63 -24.97
CA LYS A 1077 -2.47 13.16 -25.00
C LYS A 1077 -1.49 14.33 -24.94
N GLY A 1078 -0.48 14.20 -24.10
CA GLY A 1078 0.56 15.22 -23.92
C GLY A 1078 0.15 16.42 -23.05
N LEU A 1079 -1.15 16.64 -22.79
CA LEU A 1079 -1.64 17.77 -22.01
C LEU A 1079 -1.25 17.67 -20.53
N PRO A 1080 -0.86 18.78 -19.88
CA PRO A 1080 -0.77 18.89 -18.42
C PRO A 1080 -2.11 18.62 -17.73
N LYS A 1081 -2.09 18.21 -16.46
CA LYS A 1081 -3.31 17.88 -15.68
C LYS A 1081 -4.36 18.99 -15.72
N ALA A 1082 -3.97 20.25 -15.53
CA ALA A 1082 -4.87 21.40 -15.59
C ALA A 1082 -5.54 21.55 -16.97
N GLN A 1083 -4.77 21.38 -18.05
CA GLN A 1083 -5.29 21.45 -19.43
C GLN A 1083 -6.22 20.28 -19.76
N SER A 1084 -5.89 19.05 -19.33
CA SER A 1084 -6.80 17.90 -19.50
C SER A 1084 -8.12 18.10 -18.74
N THR A 1085 -8.04 18.69 -17.54
CA THR A 1085 -9.21 18.94 -16.68
C THR A 1085 -10.14 19.97 -17.29
N ILE A 1086 -9.61 21.13 -17.69
CA ILE A 1086 -10.42 22.16 -18.33
C ILE A 1086 -10.97 21.68 -19.67
N LEU A 1087 -10.23 20.83 -20.40
CA LEU A 1087 -10.72 20.24 -21.64
C LEU A 1087 -11.93 19.31 -21.40
N ILE A 1088 -11.86 18.44 -20.39
CA ILE A 1088 -12.99 17.58 -20.00
C ILE A 1088 -14.21 18.41 -19.61
N GLN A 1089 -14.02 19.47 -18.82
CA GLN A 1089 -15.11 20.36 -18.41
C GLN A 1089 -15.73 21.09 -19.62
N CYS A 1090 -14.91 21.61 -20.53
CA CYS A 1090 -15.36 22.24 -21.77
C CYS A 1090 -16.12 21.26 -22.68
N ARG A 1091 -15.61 20.03 -22.85
CA ARG A 1091 -16.23 19.02 -23.71
C ARG A 1091 -17.55 18.49 -23.14
N THR A 1092 -17.64 18.34 -21.81
CA THR A 1092 -18.85 17.87 -21.13
C THR A 1092 -19.90 18.97 -20.92
N GLY A 1093 -19.49 20.24 -20.96
CA GLY A 1093 -20.35 21.38 -20.61
C GLY A 1093 -20.64 21.49 -19.10
N VAL A 1094 -20.12 20.56 -18.30
CA VAL A 1094 -20.18 20.60 -16.83
C VAL A 1094 -18.94 21.35 -16.37
N ILE A 1095 -19.09 22.65 -16.22
CA ILE A 1095 -18.01 23.61 -15.99
C ILE A 1095 -18.53 24.74 -15.10
N GLY A 1096 -17.67 25.44 -14.36
CA GLY A 1096 -18.07 26.48 -13.40
C GLY A 1096 -18.57 27.79 -14.04
N LEU A 1097 -19.45 27.69 -15.04
CA LEU A 1097 -20.08 28.83 -15.72
C LEU A 1097 -21.52 28.97 -15.24
N ASN A 1098 -22.05 30.19 -15.27
CA ASN A 1098 -23.37 30.52 -14.72
C ASN A 1098 -24.49 29.63 -15.26
N SER A 1099 -24.41 29.19 -16.52
CA SER A 1099 -25.37 28.24 -17.10
C SER A 1099 -25.48 26.93 -16.32
N PHE A 1100 -24.34 26.35 -15.94
CA PHE A 1100 -24.30 25.15 -15.12
C PHE A 1100 -24.56 25.45 -13.64
N LEU A 1101 -23.98 26.53 -13.11
CA LEU A 1101 -24.11 26.90 -11.70
C LEU A 1101 -25.56 27.23 -11.34
N ASN A 1102 -26.30 27.93 -12.21
CA ASN A 1102 -27.72 28.23 -12.01
C ASN A 1102 -28.56 26.96 -12.02
N GLN A 1103 -28.30 26.02 -12.95
CA GLN A 1103 -28.94 24.71 -12.95
C GLN A 1103 -28.66 23.93 -11.65
N ALA A 1104 -27.45 24.07 -11.10
CA ALA A 1104 -27.06 23.50 -9.82
C ALA A 1104 -27.57 24.28 -8.59
N LYS A 1105 -28.30 25.39 -8.80
CA LYS A 1105 -28.78 26.33 -7.76
C LYS A 1105 -27.66 27.00 -6.95
N LEU A 1106 -26.54 27.27 -7.61
CA LEU A 1106 -25.34 27.90 -7.06
C LEU A 1106 -25.06 29.30 -7.65
N SER A 1107 -25.87 29.74 -8.62
CA SER A 1107 -25.84 31.09 -9.20
C SER A 1107 -27.28 31.60 -9.37
N GLU A 1108 -27.51 32.87 -9.09
CA GLU A 1108 -28.84 33.52 -9.20
C GLU A 1108 -29.31 33.65 -10.65
N THR A 1109 -28.37 33.71 -11.61
CA THR A 1109 -28.64 33.82 -13.05
C THR A 1109 -27.78 32.86 -13.86
N ASP A 1110 -28.25 32.45 -15.04
CA ASP A 1110 -27.52 31.67 -16.04
C ASP A 1110 -26.78 32.55 -17.07
N MET A 1111 -27.01 33.86 -17.04
CA MET A 1111 -26.46 34.85 -17.95
C MET A 1111 -25.02 35.24 -17.59
N TYR A 1112 -24.23 35.62 -18.61
CA TYR A 1112 -22.91 36.22 -18.39
C TYR A 1112 -23.04 37.74 -18.14
N PRO A 1113 -22.16 38.37 -17.33
CA PRO A 1113 -22.20 39.81 -17.08
C PRO A 1113 -22.12 40.72 -18.32
N CYS A 1114 -21.76 40.20 -19.50
CA CYS A 1114 -21.77 40.96 -20.76
C CYS A 1114 -23.18 41.19 -21.34
N GLY A 1115 -24.22 40.55 -20.79
CA GLY A 1115 -25.62 40.77 -21.18
C GLY A 1115 -26.05 40.16 -22.53
N THR A 1116 -25.17 39.56 -23.31
CA THR A 1116 -25.47 39.10 -24.69
C THR A 1116 -25.81 37.61 -24.84
N GLY A 1117 -25.93 36.88 -23.73
CA GLY A 1117 -26.42 35.50 -23.75
C GLY A 1117 -26.05 34.67 -22.52
N VAL A 1118 -26.54 33.43 -22.55
CA VAL A 1118 -26.31 32.43 -21.50
C VAL A 1118 -24.82 32.06 -21.41
N HIS A 1119 -24.30 32.02 -20.20
CA HIS A 1119 -22.89 31.77 -19.90
C HIS A 1119 -22.48 30.31 -20.17
N THR A 1120 -22.28 29.98 -21.45
CA THR A 1120 -21.87 28.64 -21.92
C THR A 1120 -20.47 28.64 -22.52
N VAL A 1121 -19.88 27.44 -22.68
CA VAL A 1121 -18.57 27.25 -23.36
C VAL A 1121 -18.60 27.82 -24.78
N SER A 1122 -19.70 27.61 -25.51
CA SER A 1122 -19.91 28.15 -26.85
C SER A 1122 -20.00 29.68 -26.83
N HIS A 1123 -20.71 30.25 -25.86
CA HIS A 1123 -20.79 31.71 -25.70
C HIS A 1123 -19.39 32.32 -25.47
N LEU A 1124 -18.58 31.74 -24.59
CA LEU A 1124 -17.25 32.26 -24.29
C LEU A 1124 -16.29 32.18 -25.48
N LEU A 1125 -16.27 31.04 -26.17
CA LEU A 1125 -15.37 30.80 -27.29
C LEU A 1125 -15.79 31.49 -28.59
N TYR A 1126 -17.07 31.83 -28.79
CA TYR A 1126 -17.53 32.40 -30.06
C TYR A 1126 -18.27 33.74 -29.97
N LYS A 1127 -18.96 34.04 -28.85
CA LYS A 1127 -19.99 35.10 -28.82
C LYS A 1127 -19.76 36.22 -27.79
N CYS A 1128 -19.00 35.98 -26.72
CA CYS A 1128 -18.90 36.91 -25.59
C CYS A 1128 -18.20 38.21 -25.98
N ILE A 1129 -18.93 39.33 -26.04
CA ILE A 1129 -18.39 40.62 -26.48
C ILE A 1129 -17.25 41.14 -25.59
N SER A 1130 -17.25 40.81 -24.30
CA SER A 1130 -16.20 41.22 -23.35
C SER A 1130 -14.86 40.49 -23.57
N LEU A 1131 -14.82 39.45 -24.40
CA LEU A 1131 -13.62 38.64 -24.68
C LEU A 1131 -13.18 38.71 -26.14
N VAL A 1132 -13.66 39.69 -26.92
CA VAL A 1132 -13.34 39.83 -28.34
C VAL A 1132 -11.83 39.94 -28.57
N GLU A 1133 -11.15 40.81 -27.83
CA GLU A 1133 -9.70 40.99 -27.92
C GLU A 1133 -8.93 39.75 -27.47
N ALA A 1134 -9.37 39.11 -26.39
CA ALA A 1134 -8.75 37.88 -25.89
C ALA A 1134 -8.86 36.73 -26.92
N ARG A 1135 -9.94 36.65 -27.71
CA ARG A 1135 -10.17 35.58 -28.70
C ARG A 1135 -9.34 35.70 -29.97
N VAL A 1136 -8.66 36.83 -30.22
CA VAL A 1136 -7.82 37.03 -31.42
C VAL A 1136 -6.75 35.93 -31.57
N HIS A 1137 -6.31 35.35 -30.46
CA HIS A 1137 -5.31 34.29 -30.43
C HIS A 1137 -5.89 32.86 -30.53
N LEU A 1138 -7.22 32.70 -30.56
CA LEU A 1138 -7.85 31.43 -30.85
C LEU A 1138 -7.92 31.20 -32.37
N PRO A 1139 -7.81 29.95 -32.85
CA PRO A 1139 -7.91 29.62 -34.27
C PRO A 1139 -9.38 29.65 -34.76
N LEU A 1140 -10.02 30.82 -34.68
CA LEU A 1140 -11.43 31.06 -35.03
C LEU A 1140 -11.55 31.83 -36.35
N VAL A 1141 -12.62 31.59 -37.10
CA VAL A 1141 -12.94 32.40 -38.29
C VAL A 1141 -13.56 33.71 -37.84
N ASN A 1142 -12.88 34.82 -38.15
CA ASN A 1142 -13.39 36.17 -37.95
C ASN A 1142 -14.58 36.40 -38.91
N LYS A 1143 -15.82 36.19 -38.44
CA LYS A 1143 -17.02 36.74 -39.07
C LYS A 1143 -17.61 37.80 -38.13
N ASN A 1144 -17.36 39.05 -38.47
CA ASN A 1144 -18.03 40.25 -37.96
C ASN A 1144 -17.91 40.53 -36.45
N LEU A 1145 -16.68 40.73 -35.94
CA LEU A 1145 -16.49 41.35 -34.62
C LEU A 1145 -16.08 42.82 -34.65
N ASN A 1146 -16.06 43.49 -35.81
CA ASN A 1146 -15.86 44.95 -35.88
C ASN A 1146 -16.59 45.57 -37.08
N LYS A 1147 -17.75 46.17 -36.80
CA LYS A 1147 -18.23 47.48 -37.33
C LYS A 1147 -19.66 47.74 -36.82
N PRO A 1148 -19.91 48.76 -35.99
CA PRO A 1148 -21.21 49.42 -35.98
C PRO A 1148 -21.30 50.28 -37.26
N ASP A 1149 -22.35 50.09 -38.06
CA ASP A 1149 -22.68 51.02 -39.14
C ASP A 1149 -23.84 51.91 -38.64
N PRO A 1150 -23.65 53.23 -38.46
CA PRO A 1150 -24.69 54.13 -37.97
C PRO A 1150 -25.70 54.56 -39.04
N ALA A 1151 -25.61 54.11 -40.30
CA ALA A 1151 -26.47 54.61 -41.36
C ALA A 1151 -27.19 53.51 -42.15
N ASN A 1152 -28.52 53.48 -42.00
CA ASN A 1152 -29.54 52.97 -42.92
C ASN A 1152 -30.19 51.58 -42.63
N PRO A 1153 -31.43 51.53 -42.12
CA PRO A 1153 -32.14 50.30 -41.80
C PRO A 1153 -33.14 49.94 -42.90
N LYS A 1154 -32.71 49.34 -44.02
CA LYS A 1154 -33.58 48.62 -44.97
C LYS A 1154 -32.76 48.06 -46.14
N LYS A 1155 -32.53 46.74 -46.17
CA LYS A 1155 -32.66 45.92 -47.39
C LYS A 1155 -32.54 44.42 -47.07
N ARG A 1156 -33.64 43.71 -47.33
CA ARG A 1156 -33.73 42.25 -47.43
C ARG A 1156 -33.35 41.79 -48.85
N VAL A 1157 -33.04 40.49 -48.94
CA VAL A 1157 -33.06 39.57 -50.11
C VAL A 1157 -31.85 39.62 -51.07
N GLY A 1158 -31.34 38.43 -51.43
CA GLY A 1158 -30.68 38.24 -52.75
C GLY A 1158 -29.58 37.19 -52.88
N ILE A 1159 -29.90 35.90 -52.72
CA ILE A 1159 -29.75 34.82 -53.73
C ILE A 1159 -28.45 34.70 -54.61
N ARG A 1160 -27.97 33.43 -54.68
CA ARG A 1160 -27.28 32.67 -55.77
C ARG A 1160 -25.75 32.71 -55.97
N ASP A 1161 -25.16 31.54 -55.66
CA ASP A 1161 -24.62 30.53 -56.60
C ASP A 1161 -23.54 30.91 -57.65
N LYS A 1162 -22.40 30.22 -57.48
CA LYS A 1162 -21.73 29.32 -58.46
C LYS A 1162 -20.70 29.88 -59.47
N PRO A 1163 -19.82 28.99 -60.02
CA PRO A 1163 -18.37 29.16 -59.95
C PRO A 1163 -17.67 29.18 -61.31
N GLY A 1164 -16.37 29.53 -61.33
CA GLY A 1164 -15.60 29.60 -62.58
C GLY A 1164 -14.11 29.30 -62.43
N LYS A 1165 -13.78 28.03 -62.67
CA LYS A 1165 -12.66 27.46 -63.45
C LYS A 1165 -11.26 28.14 -63.49
N THR A 1166 -10.29 27.25 -63.28
CA THR A 1166 -8.86 27.21 -63.66
C THR A 1166 -8.52 27.66 -65.09
N TYR A 1167 -7.29 28.15 -65.35
CA TYR A 1167 -6.23 27.44 -66.10
C TYR A 1167 -4.84 28.14 -66.04
N LYS A 1168 -3.82 27.34 -66.34
CA LYS A 1168 -2.36 27.51 -66.16
C LYS A 1168 -1.70 28.42 -67.22
N LYS A 1169 -0.57 29.04 -66.87
CA LYS A 1169 0.63 29.01 -67.73
C LYS A 1169 1.96 29.21 -66.96
N ARG A 1170 2.89 28.30 -67.26
CA ARG A 1170 4.36 28.38 -67.34
C ARG A 1170 5.17 28.88 -66.14
N GLY A 1171 5.80 27.89 -65.47
CA GLY A 1171 7.25 27.75 -65.48
C GLY A 1171 8.05 28.87 -64.84
N GLU A 1172 8.21 28.80 -63.52
CA GLU A 1172 9.43 29.17 -62.79
C GLU A 1172 9.26 28.76 -61.32
N THR A 1173 10.21 27.97 -60.83
CA THR A 1173 10.28 27.48 -59.44
C THR A 1173 10.70 28.61 -58.51
N PHE A 1174 9.74 29.13 -57.75
CA PHE A 1174 10.01 29.84 -56.50
C PHE A 1174 9.41 29.04 -55.34
N THR A 1175 10.24 28.74 -54.34
CA THR A 1175 9.82 28.27 -53.02
C THR A 1175 8.95 29.33 -52.36
N LYS A 1176 7.63 29.22 -52.55
CA LYS A 1176 6.66 29.98 -51.76
C LYS A 1176 6.79 29.57 -50.29
N PRO A 1177 6.76 30.52 -49.34
CA PRO A 1177 6.61 30.18 -47.94
C PRO A 1177 5.35 29.32 -47.80
N VAL A 1178 5.43 28.29 -46.97
CA VAL A 1178 4.33 27.38 -46.65
C VAL A 1178 3.08 28.21 -46.37
N LYS A 1179 2.20 28.33 -47.38
CA LYS A 1179 0.81 28.71 -47.15
C LYS A 1179 0.26 27.57 -46.32
N THR A 1180 0.19 27.76 -45.01
CA THR A 1180 -0.65 26.94 -44.16
C THR A 1180 -2.04 27.02 -44.78
N ASN A 1181 -2.45 25.96 -45.47
CA ASN A 1181 -3.84 25.72 -45.85
C ASN A 1181 -4.63 25.63 -44.54
N ARG A 1182 -4.99 26.80 -43.97
CA ARG A 1182 -5.98 26.91 -42.91
C ARG A 1182 -7.31 26.53 -43.56
N LYS A 1183 -7.64 25.24 -43.54
CA LYS A 1183 -9.03 24.83 -43.73
C LYS A 1183 -9.86 25.46 -42.60
N PRO A 1184 -11.05 25.98 -42.90
CA PRO A 1184 -11.88 26.80 -42.00
C PRO A 1184 -12.53 25.99 -40.88
N TYR A 1185 -12.74 26.55 -39.67
CA TYR A 1185 -13.32 25.83 -38.53
C TYR A 1185 -14.55 26.55 -37.95
N ASN A 1186 -15.72 25.91 -38.07
CA ASN A 1186 -17.02 26.47 -37.67
C ASN A 1186 -17.74 25.70 -36.54
N ASP A 1187 -17.20 24.59 -36.01
CA ASP A 1187 -17.84 23.80 -34.94
C ASP A 1187 -16.93 23.61 -33.71
N LEU A 1188 -17.55 23.66 -32.54
CA LEU A 1188 -16.93 23.53 -31.21
C LEU A 1188 -16.21 22.17 -31.04
N THR A 1189 -16.69 21.11 -31.72
CA THR A 1189 -16.12 19.76 -31.68
C THR A 1189 -14.67 19.76 -32.17
N THR A 1190 -14.43 20.32 -33.36
CA THR A 1190 -13.10 20.38 -33.99
C THR A 1190 -12.16 21.25 -33.17
N LEU A 1191 -12.65 22.39 -32.66
CA LEU A 1191 -11.86 23.31 -31.84
C LEU A 1191 -11.38 22.64 -30.54
N LEU A 1192 -12.25 21.89 -29.85
CA LEU A 1192 -11.92 21.16 -28.62
C LEU A 1192 -11.24 19.80 -28.84
N THR A 1193 -11.00 19.37 -30.10
CA THR A 1193 -10.31 18.10 -30.39
C THR A 1193 -8.95 18.37 -31.03
N ASP A 1194 -8.92 19.12 -32.13
CA ASP A 1194 -7.71 19.31 -32.94
C ASP A 1194 -6.82 20.46 -32.44
N HIS A 1195 -7.40 21.39 -31.67
CA HIS A 1195 -6.71 22.56 -31.10
C HIS A 1195 -6.79 22.61 -29.56
N ALA A 1196 -7.01 21.46 -28.93
CA ALA A 1196 -7.15 21.30 -27.48
C ALA A 1196 -6.08 22.07 -26.67
N THR A 1197 -4.81 21.98 -27.04
CA THR A 1197 -3.71 22.69 -26.36
C THR A 1197 -3.87 24.21 -26.36
N VAL A 1198 -4.22 24.79 -27.52
CA VAL A 1198 -4.34 26.25 -27.67
C VAL A 1198 -5.56 26.74 -26.91
N VAL A 1199 -6.68 26.04 -27.05
CA VAL A 1199 -7.96 26.42 -26.43
C VAL A 1199 -7.93 26.27 -24.92
N THR A 1200 -7.30 25.22 -24.39
CA THR A 1200 -7.19 25.01 -22.94
C THR A 1200 -6.23 26.00 -22.29
N LYS A 1201 -5.12 26.37 -22.95
CA LYS A 1201 -4.23 27.46 -22.50
C LYS A 1201 -4.98 28.80 -22.44
N TRP A 1202 -5.74 29.10 -23.50
CA TRP A 1202 -6.58 30.29 -23.54
C TRP A 1202 -7.63 30.27 -22.42
N ALA A 1203 -8.32 29.15 -22.24
CA ALA A 1203 -9.33 28.99 -21.20
C ALA A 1203 -8.73 29.18 -19.79
N ILE A 1204 -7.60 28.55 -19.48
CA ILE A 1204 -6.91 28.73 -18.19
C ILE A 1204 -6.54 30.21 -17.95
N ARG A 1205 -6.08 30.92 -18.98
CA ARG A 1205 -5.62 32.32 -18.87
C ARG A 1205 -6.76 33.31 -18.66
N HIS A 1206 -7.89 33.10 -19.33
CA HIS A 1206 -8.98 34.09 -19.40
C HIS A 1206 -10.21 33.73 -18.55
N PHE A 1207 -10.33 32.49 -18.06
CA PHE A 1207 -11.37 32.07 -17.13
C PHE A 1207 -10.90 32.09 -15.66
N GLY A 1208 -9.58 32.21 -15.42
CA GLY A 1208 -9.00 32.50 -14.10
C GLY A 1208 -8.82 31.32 -13.14
N LEU A 1209 -8.00 31.53 -12.10
CA LEU A 1209 -7.69 30.62 -10.99
C LEU A 1209 -8.88 30.39 -10.03
N GLU A 1210 -9.82 31.35 -9.96
CA GLU A 1210 -10.98 31.36 -9.05
C GLU A 1210 -11.97 30.21 -9.32
N GLN A 1211 -12.16 29.84 -10.59
CA GLN A 1211 -12.94 28.64 -10.95
C GLN A 1211 -12.29 27.37 -10.37
N TYR A 1212 -10.96 27.31 -10.31
CA TYR A 1212 -10.22 26.15 -9.82
C TYR A 1212 -10.14 26.09 -8.28
N GLU A 1213 -10.13 27.24 -7.60
CA GLU A 1213 -10.31 27.32 -6.15
C GLU A 1213 -11.73 26.90 -5.75
N TRP A 1214 -12.75 27.35 -6.46
CA TRP A 1214 -14.14 26.92 -6.30
C TRP A 1214 -14.31 25.40 -6.56
N THR A 1215 -13.66 24.90 -7.61
CA THR A 1215 -13.64 23.46 -7.93
C THR A 1215 -13.06 22.64 -6.77
N ASN A 1216 -11.98 23.10 -6.13
CA ASN A 1216 -11.39 22.41 -4.97
C ASN A 1216 -12.25 22.48 -3.70
N GLN A 1217 -12.98 23.58 -3.47
CA GLN A 1217 -13.86 23.77 -2.30
C GLN A 1217 -15.13 22.90 -2.37
N HIS A 1218 -15.61 22.56 -3.58
CA HIS A 1218 -16.90 21.86 -3.76
C HIS A 1218 -16.78 20.41 -4.31
N LEU A 1219 -15.57 19.88 -4.47
CA LEU A 1219 -15.34 18.54 -5.04
C LEU A 1219 -15.45 17.36 -4.05
N LEU A 1220 -15.54 17.58 -2.72
CA LEU A 1220 -15.22 16.51 -1.75
C LEU A 1220 -16.06 16.40 -0.45
N ILE A 1221 -17.22 17.07 -0.30
CA ILE A 1221 -18.08 16.82 0.88
C ILE A 1221 -18.89 15.54 0.68
N GLY A 1222 -18.92 14.69 1.73
CA GLY A 1222 -19.37 13.29 1.77
C GLY A 1222 -20.84 12.99 1.40
N PRO A 1223 -21.38 11.82 1.81
CA PRO A 1223 -22.69 11.35 1.34
C PRO A 1223 -23.80 12.24 1.91
N SER A 1224 -24.45 13.02 1.05
CA SER A 1224 -25.69 13.72 1.36
C SER A 1224 -26.86 12.89 0.83
N LYS A 1225 -27.78 12.51 1.75
CA LYS A 1225 -28.89 11.54 1.64
C LYS A 1225 -30.02 11.88 0.65
N LYS A 1226 -29.88 12.87 -0.25
CA LYS A 1226 -31.07 13.53 -0.83
C LYS A 1226 -31.42 13.30 -2.31
N TYR A 1227 -30.77 12.39 -3.04
CA TYR A 1227 -31.09 12.17 -4.47
C TYR A 1227 -30.97 10.71 -4.95
N ASP A 1228 -31.29 9.73 -4.10
CA ASP A 1228 -31.43 8.33 -4.50
C ASP A 1228 -32.80 8.00 -5.16
N SER A 1229 -33.71 8.98 -5.30
CA SER A 1229 -35.10 8.74 -5.72
C SER A 1229 -35.41 8.90 -7.22
N LEU A 1230 -34.40 8.85 -8.12
CA LEU A 1230 -34.62 9.09 -9.56
C LEU A 1230 -34.21 7.91 -10.48
N PHE A 1231 -33.92 6.74 -9.93
CA PHE A 1231 -33.72 5.51 -10.71
C PHE A 1231 -34.39 4.26 -10.11
N GLU A 1232 -35.39 4.44 -9.25
CA GLU A 1232 -36.43 3.41 -9.04
C GLU A 1232 -37.31 3.40 -10.30
N GLY A 1233 -36.90 2.62 -11.30
CA GLY A 1233 -37.63 2.53 -12.56
C GLY A 1233 -36.82 1.96 -13.71
N THR A 1234 -36.16 0.81 -13.51
CA THR A 1234 -35.86 -0.21 -14.55
C THR A 1234 -35.61 -1.54 -13.86
#